data_AF-A0A7V4BTX1-F1
#
_entry.id   AF-A0A7V4BTX1-F1
#
_cell.length_a   1.000
_cell.length_b   1.000
_cell.length_c   1.000
_cell.angle_alpha   90.00
_cell.angle_beta   90.00
_cell.angle_gamma   90.00
#
_symmetry.space_group_name_H-M   'P 1'
#
loop_
_entity.id
_entity.type
_entity.pdbx_description
1 polymer ?
#
loop_
_entity_poly.entity_id
_entity_poly.type
_entity_poly.pdbx_seq_one_letter_code
_entity_poly.pdbx_strand_id
1 'polypeptide(L)'
;MINLRFLLGLYPSTVKIEEKERELIKQYEEFKAIEASEALKRYFELKTYLGSDEFLQKKKEIASLSYKGTDACKKEEEYQQLRKSKRIVTYYKIIQHPLYQNYLQMKDSDELKRYAELKAFIESSEFEQKKAAIKQLTYKASDLYVREKEFDQLERSSLVKNYFRVLSSEVYKNFETIRDSGLPDRFQELKAIVESEEFRQKEQKIKKERFEDTPEHAQLVEYKRLKSSKSLKNYFKISQSQAYAIYCELNDSAELHYYQELRQYVSSDEFTRLKRDRAGFEGSEAQEKEKQWLELKRDPRFKTYEKFVASGRYRTLTEVFGSGVLERLQELESIINSPAFTEVQNYYRLSYEERWQRLNESKIKDEYLQLKKDPRLVSYFKFVESKEYAQFQQAISSGIIEKYEKLKVEIESPEFQKEKAYLLQPFEQKWKQTEEYARYEEFQKLAADERIKKYLSFTATADFKLYEEVSRTGEIEHFEELEKYIQSEEFKQYKAYMLLSFKEKWEQTEEHAKEEEYKRLEADAKIRWYLKVKDSNIFDELKQWQLTFFDDFESTQLDTSRWLTRYYWGDSFLHDAYSLSTDRHFNTDGANITLRNSRLVIETRKEKVTGKAWDPMFGFMPKEFEYTSGLVNTGKSFRQQYGRFRAKIRMSGHPGVTSAFWMVGAQIIPHIDIAKYAGKKIWMNAFWGNLAEPQGVKRAGTSLLSLKPALKEYIYELRWTPKELTWYINGIEMFRITDGVPQEPMYIQLSCGIMDDIGGNHLPTTMEVDWVKCYQQVETQTANK
;
A
#
# COMPACT_ATOMS: atom_id res chain seq x y z
N MET A 1 -76.40 88.08 -30.78
CA MET A 1 -76.17 88.18 -32.25
C MET A 1 -75.86 86.79 -32.77
N ILE A 2 -76.49 86.36 -33.87
CA ILE A 2 -76.26 85.04 -34.48
C ILE A 2 -74.92 85.06 -35.25
N ASN A 3 -74.13 84.00 -35.15
CA ASN A 3 -72.80 83.89 -35.77
C ASN A 3 -72.83 84.06 -37.31
N LEU A 4 -72.00 84.95 -37.86
CA LEU A 4 -71.94 85.27 -39.31
C LEU A 4 -71.61 84.04 -40.18
N ARG A 5 -70.74 83.13 -39.71
CA ARG A 5 -70.41 81.89 -40.45
C ARG A 5 -71.64 81.01 -40.62
N PHE A 6 -72.51 80.99 -39.61
CA PHE A 6 -73.73 80.22 -39.64
C PHE A 6 -74.73 80.79 -40.65
N LEU A 7 -74.89 82.12 -40.69
CA LEU A 7 -75.77 82.81 -41.66
C LEU A 7 -75.34 82.60 -43.12
N LEU A 8 -74.03 82.48 -43.37
CA LEU A 8 -73.47 82.20 -44.69
C LEU A 8 -73.50 80.70 -45.07
N GLY A 9 -74.05 79.83 -44.21
CA GLY A 9 -74.06 78.38 -44.43
C GLY A 9 -72.69 77.71 -44.30
N LEU A 10 -71.68 78.42 -43.77
CA LEU A 10 -70.31 77.95 -43.57
C LEU A 10 -70.15 77.30 -42.18
N TYR A 11 -70.98 76.30 -41.91
CA TYR A 11 -70.88 75.48 -40.71
C TYR A 11 -70.32 74.08 -41.06
N PRO A 12 -69.51 73.46 -40.19
CA PRO A 12 -69.00 72.12 -40.45
C PRO A 12 -70.12 71.10 -40.63
N SER A 13 -69.94 70.12 -41.52
CA SER A 13 -70.84 68.96 -41.57
C SER A 13 -70.67 68.13 -40.30
N THR A 14 -71.74 67.46 -39.87
CA THR A 14 -71.71 66.54 -38.73
C THR A 14 -70.62 65.49 -38.89
N VAL A 15 -70.52 64.90 -40.09
CA VAL A 15 -69.48 63.93 -40.47
C VAL A 15 -68.07 64.46 -40.20
N LYS A 16 -67.74 65.70 -40.61
CA LYS A 16 -66.41 66.29 -40.39
C LYS A 16 -66.09 66.55 -38.92
N ILE A 17 -67.11 66.84 -38.11
CA ILE A 17 -66.93 67.01 -36.66
C ILE A 17 -66.64 65.65 -36.03
N GLU A 18 -67.45 64.65 -36.36
CA GLU A 18 -67.32 63.28 -35.84
C GLU A 18 -65.99 62.63 -36.29
N GLU A 19 -65.54 62.86 -37.53
CA GLU A 19 -64.21 62.43 -38.01
C GLU A 19 -63.07 63.03 -37.20
N LYS A 20 -63.13 64.34 -36.91
CA LYS A 20 -62.11 65.00 -36.09
C LYS A 20 -62.11 64.49 -34.65
N GLU A 21 -63.28 64.30 -34.05
CA GLU A 21 -63.40 63.73 -32.70
C GLU A 21 -62.83 62.31 -32.66
N ARG A 22 -63.17 61.45 -33.64
CA ARG A 22 -62.64 60.07 -33.74
C ARG A 22 -61.13 60.04 -33.93
N GLU A 23 -60.61 60.87 -34.83
CA GLU A 23 -59.17 60.93 -35.09
C GLU A 23 -58.40 61.40 -33.84
N LEU A 24 -58.93 62.37 -33.10
CA LEU A 24 -58.31 62.84 -31.86
C LEU A 24 -58.32 61.74 -30.77
N ILE A 25 -59.42 60.99 -30.65
CA ILE A 25 -59.50 59.85 -29.72
C ILE A 25 -58.48 58.78 -30.10
N LYS A 26 -58.41 58.42 -31.38
CA LYS A 26 -57.45 57.43 -31.89
C LYS A 26 -56.00 57.86 -31.60
N GLN A 27 -55.65 59.12 -31.86
CA GLN A 27 -54.33 59.65 -31.53
C GLN A 27 -54.04 59.61 -30.02
N TYR A 28 -55.05 59.84 -29.18
CA TYR A 28 -54.88 59.76 -27.73
C TYR A 28 -54.65 58.33 -27.26
N GLU A 29 -55.37 57.36 -27.82
CA GLU A 29 -55.16 55.94 -27.56
C GLU A 29 -53.76 55.49 -28.01
N GLU A 30 -53.32 55.89 -29.20
CA GLU A 30 -51.95 55.64 -29.69
C GLU A 30 -50.89 56.27 -28.78
N PHE A 31 -51.13 57.50 -28.31
CA PHE A 31 -50.28 58.18 -27.33
C PHE A 31 -50.15 57.37 -26.04
N LYS A 32 -51.27 56.92 -25.46
CA LYS A 32 -51.27 56.10 -24.24
C LYS A 32 -50.63 54.73 -24.46
N ALA A 33 -50.80 54.13 -25.63
CA ALA A 33 -50.16 52.87 -25.97
C ALA A 33 -48.63 52.99 -26.07
N ILE A 34 -48.12 54.07 -26.67
CA ILE A 34 -46.68 54.33 -26.75
C ILE A 34 -46.12 54.68 -25.37
N GLU A 35 -46.83 55.48 -24.57
CA GLU A 35 -46.47 55.80 -23.19
C GLU A 35 -46.23 54.55 -22.34
N ALA A 36 -47.08 53.53 -22.51
CA ALA A 36 -46.96 52.25 -21.80
C ALA A 36 -45.99 51.24 -22.45
N SER A 37 -45.41 51.55 -23.62
CA SER A 37 -44.65 50.58 -24.41
C SER A 37 -43.27 50.28 -23.82
N GLU A 38 -42.87 49.01 -23.91
CA GLU A 38 -41.52 48.56 -23.51
C GLU A 38 -40.41 49.24 -24.34
N ALA A 39 -40.69 49.54 -25.61
CA ALA A 39 -39.74 50.24 -26.47
C ALA A 39 -39.41 51.65 -25.95
N LEU A 40 -40.41 52.39 -25.47
CA LEU A 40 -40.19 53.71 -24.89
C LEU A 40 -39.46 53.63 -23.54
N LYS A 41 -39.80 52.65 -22.69
CA LYS A 41 -39.06 52.39 -21.44
C LYS A 41 -37.59 52.10 -21.72
N ARG A 42 -37.33 51.17 -22.65
CA ARG A 42 -36.00 50.77 -23.10
C ARG A 42 -35.19 51.96 -23.66
N TYR A 43 -35.84 52.85 -24.40
CA TYR A 43 -35.22 54.09 -24.88
C TYR A 43 -34.68 54.94 -23.72
N PHE A 44 -35.48 55.18 -22.67
CA PHE A 44 -35.05 55.98 -21.52
C PHE A 44 -33.99 55.27 -20.66
N GLU A 45 -34.07 53.96 -20.51
CA GLU A 45 -33.04 53.16 -19.84
C GLU A 45 -31.69 53.29 -20.56
N LEU A 46 -31.67 53.06 -21.88
CA LEU A 46 -30.46 53.18 -22.68
C LEU A 46 -29.91 54.60 -22.70
N LYS A 47 -30.78 55.61 -22.83
CA LYS A 47 -30.39 57.02 -22.75
C LYS A 47 -29.64 57.32 -21.46
N THR A 48 -30.13 56.79 -20.35
CA THR A 48 -29.53 56.97 -19.02
C THR A 48 -28.20 56.21 -18.92
N TYR A 49 -28.17 54.95 -19.36
CA TYR A 49 -26.96 54.12 -19.33
C TYR A 49 -25.82 54.70 -20.18
N LEU A 50 -26.10 55.16 -21.40
CA LEU A 50 -25.09 55.74 -22.29
C LEU A 50 -24.51 57.06 -21.76
N GLY A 51 -25.25 57.76 -20.89
CA GLY A 51 -24.76 58.94 -20.17
C GLY A 51 -24.03 58.64 -18.86
N SER A 52 -23.93 57.37 -18.46
CA SER A 52 -23.32 56.97 -17.18
C SER A 52 -21.79 56.92 -17.23
N ASP A 53 -21.16 57.13 -16.08
CA ASP A 53 -19.71 56.96 -15.93
C ASP A 53 -19.25 55.53 -16.24
N GLU A 54 -20.09 54.53 -15.96
CA GLU A 54 -19.80 53.12 -16.26
C GLU A 54 -19.55 52.92 -17.77
N PHE A 55 -20.47 53.39 -18.61
CA PHE A 55 -20.34 53.26 -20.07
C PHE A 55 -19.11 54.01 -20.59
N LEU A 56 -18.88 55.24 -20.10
CA LEU A 56 -17.73 56.05 -20.49
C LEU A 56 -16.40 55.40 -20.10
N GLN A 57 -16.34 54.78 -18.92
CA GLN A 57 -15.16 54.08 -18.42
C GLN A 57 -14.86 52.84 -19.26
N LYS A 58 -15.86 52.01 -19.56
CA LYS A 58 -15.71 50.85 -20.45
C LYS A 58 -15.20 51.24 -21.84
N LYS A 59 -15.72 52.34 -22.40
CA LYS A 59 -15.26 52.87 -23.70
C LYS A 59 -13.78 53.28 -23.66
N LYS A 60 -13.32 53.88 -22.57
CA LYS A 60 -11.90 54.22 -22.35
C LYS A 60 -11.02 52.99 -22.16
N GLU A 61 -11.48 52.01 -21.40
CA GLU A 61 -10.76 50.76 -21.16
C GLU A 61 -10.48 50.02 -22.46
N ILE A 62 -11.51 49.81 -23.29
CA ILE A 62 -11.36 49.17 -24.61
C ILE A 62 -10.43 49.97 -25.53
N ALA A 63 -10.48 51.31 -25.48
CA ALA A 63 -9.57 52.16 -26.25
C ALA A 63 -8.11 52.05 -25.81
N SER A 64 -7.86 51.74 -24.53
CA SER A 64 -6.52 51.60 -23.96
C SER A 64 -5.87 50.23 -24.20
N LEU A 65 -6.65 49.22 -24.61
CA LEU A 65 -6.15 47.86 -24.84
C LEU A 65 -5.12 47.82 -25.99
N SER A 66 -3.87 47.55 -25.63
CA SER A 66 -2.76 47.33 -26.56
C SER A 66 -2.11 45.98 -26.30
N TYR A 67 -1.76 45.26 -27.37
CA TYR A 67 -1.00 44.01 -27.24
C TYR A 67 0.41 44.28 -26.67
N LYS A 68 1.01 45.42 -27.03
CA LYS A 68 2.35 45.81 -26.60
C LYS A 68 2.38 46.04 -25.09
N GLY A 69 3.32 45.38 -24.40
CA GLY A 69 3.50 45.49 -22.95
C GLY A 69 2.67 44.48 -22.13
N THR A 70 1.82 43.69 -22.77
CA THR A 70 1.10 42.58 -22.10
C THR A 70 2.03 41.43 -21.74
N ASP A 71 1.65 40.62 -20.76
CA ASP A 71 2.36 39.39 -20.39
C ASP A 71 2.45 38.40 -21.57
N ALA A 72 1.37 38.27 -22.34
CA ALA A 72 1.32 37.45 -23.56
C ALA A 72 2.37 37.91 -24.60
N CYS A 73 2.52 39.23 -24.81
CA CYS A 73 3.55 39.79 -25.69
C CYS A 73 4.96 39.49 -25.19
N LYS A 74 5.21 39.58 -23.88
CA LYS A 74 6.52 39.25 -23.28
C LYS A 74 6.86 37.77 -23.45
N LYS A 75 5.91 36.87 -23.19
CA LYS A 75 6.07 35.42 -23.39
C LYS A 75 6.34 35.07 -24.84
N GLU A 76 5.68 35.75 -25.78
CA GLU A 76 5.96 35.58 -27.21
C GLU A 76 7.37 36.06 -27.58
N GLU A 77 7.78 37.24 -27.11
CA GLU A 77 9.14 37.76 -27.32
C GLU A 77 10.20 36.82 -26.73
N GLU A 78 9.97 36.31 -25.52
CA GLU A 78 10.83 35.34 -24.84
C GLU A 78 10.94 34.03 -25.64
N TYR A 79 9.82 33.46 -26.09
CA TYR A 79 9.83 32.29 -26.96
C TYR A 79 10.63 32.53 -28.24
N GLN A 80 10.44 33.67 -28.91
CA GLN A 80 11.19 33.99 -30.13
C GLN A 80 12.70 34.15 -29.87
N GLN A 81 13.10 34.63 -28.69
CA GLN A 81 14.49 34.69 -28.26
C GLN A 81 15.04 33.28 -27.97
N LEU A 82 14.35 32.49 -27.16
CA LEU A 82 14.74 31.12 -26.80
C LEU A 82 14.83 30.22 -28.04
N ARG A 83 13.88 30.33 -28.98
CA ARG A 83 13.87 29.61 -30.26
C ARG A 83 15.14 29.84 -31.08
N LYS A 84 15.73 31.03 -30.99
CA LYS A 84 16.99 31.40 -31.69
C LYS A 84 18.23 31.13 -30.84
N SER A 85 18.06 30.80 -29.57
CA SER A 85 19.18 30.59 -28.66
C SER A 85 20.00 29.38 -29.13
N LYS A 86 21.33 29.51 -29.04
CA LYS A 86 22.24 28.41 -29.38
C LYS A 86 21.93 27.15 -28.56
N ARG A 87 21.46 27.31 -27.32
CA ARG A 87 21.14 26.21 -26.39
C ARG A 87 19.98 25.35 -26.89
N ILE A 88 18.82 25.96 -27.15
CA ILE A 88 17.63 25.27 -27.68
C ILE A 88 17.91 24.69 -29.08
N VAL A 89 18.57 25.45 -29.96
CA VAL A 89 18.89 24.99 -31.32
C VAL A 89 19.84 23.78 -31.27
N THR A 90 20.88 23.80 -30.43
CA THR A 90 21.79 22.67 -30.27
C THR A 90 21.10 21.46 -29.66
N TYR A 91 20.18 21.64 -28.70
CA TYR A 91 19.39 20.53 -28.15
C TYR A 91 18.62 19.80 -29.25
N TYR A 92 17.79 20.52 -30.03
CA TYR A 92 17.02 19.90 -31.11
C TYR A 92 17.91 19.34 -32.23
N LYS A 93 19.06 19.99 -32.51
CA LYS A 93 20.08 19.47 -33.44
C LYS A 93 20.64 18.13 -32.97
N ILE A 94 20.89 17.94 -31.67
CA ILE A 94 21.41 16.69 -31.11
C ILE A 94 20.35 15.59 -31.12
N ILE A 95 19.10 15.86 -30.72
CA ILE A 95 18.06 14.80 -30.73
C ILE A 95 17.68 14.34 -32.15
N GLN A 96 17.84 15.21 -33.15
CA GLN A 96 17.63 14.88 -34.57
C GLN A 96 18.88 14.29 -35.24
N HIS A 97 20.03 14.25 -34.55
CA HIS A 97 21.26 13.74 -35.12
C HIS A 97 21.14 12.22 -35.40
N PRO A 98 21.64 11.69 -36.53
CA PRO A 98 21.52 10.26 -36.86
C PRO A 98 22.09 9.31 -35.80
N LEU A 99 23.12 9.74 -35.06
CA LEU A 99 23.73 8.96 -33.96
C LEU A 99 22.97 9.06 -32.63
N TYR A 100 21.93 9.89 -32.52
CA TYR A 100 21.17 10.03 -31.28
C TYR A 100 20.43 8.75 -30.89
N GLN A 101 19.93 7.99 -31.87
CA GLN A 101 19.35 6.67 -31.61
C GLN A 101 20.38 5.68 -31.09
N ASN A 102 21.62 5.72 -31.62
CA ASN A 102 22.73 4.94 -31.06
C ASN A 102 23.06 5.38 -29.63
N TYR A 103 23.00 6.68 -29.33
CA TYR A 103 23.13 7.19 -27.96
C TYR A 103 22.05 6.63 -27.03
N LEU A 104 20.76 6.71 -27.40
CA LEU A 104 19.66 6.21 -26.58
C LEU A 104 19.76 4.71 -26.30
N GLN A 105 20.21 3.93 -27.29
CA GLN A 105 20.40 2.49 -27.14
C GLN A 105 21.59 2.16 -26.24
N MET A 106 22.68 2.92 -26.34
CA MET A 106 23.95 2.60 -25.67
C MET A 106 24.08 3.22 -24.28
N LYS A 107 23.47 4.39 -24.00
CA LYS A 107 23.71 5.18 -22.77
C LYS A 107 23.48 4.40 -21.47
N ASP A 108 22.54 3.47 -21.48
CA ASP A 108 22.16 2.64 -20.34
C ASP A 108 22.47 1.15 -20.57
N SER A 109 23.11 0.81 -21.70
CA SER A 109 23.34 -0.57 -22.10
C SER A 109 24.39 -1.25 -21.21
N ASP A 110 24.17 -2.54 -20.99
CA ASP A 110 25.08 -3.35 -20.17
C ASP A 110 26.45 -3.47 -20.85
N GLU A 111 26.52 -3.46 -22.18
CA GLU A 111 27.78 -3.49 -22.93
C GLU A 111 28.60 -2.22 -22.73
N LEU A 112 27.96 -1.05 -22.66
CA LEU A 112 28.68 0.21 -22.41
C LEU A 112 29.16 0.29 -20.96
N LYS A 113 28.33 -0.13 -20.00
CA LYS A 113 28.73 -0.24 -18.59
C LYS A 113 29.90 -1.21 -18.43
N ARG A 114 29.80 -2.38 -19.06
CA ARG A 114 30.85 -3.40 -19.09
C ARG A 114 32.12 -2.87 -19.74
N TYR A 115 32.02 -2.13 -20.85
CA TYR A 115 33.16 -1.45 -21.46
C TYR A 115 33.83 -0.47 -20.50
N ALA A 116 33.05 0.38 -19.81
CA ALA A 116 33.59 1.36 -18.85
C ALA A 116 34.27 0.69 -17.66
N GLU A 117 33.66 -0.35 -17.08
CA GLU A 117 34.24 -1.18 -16.01
C GLU A 117 35.56 -1.82 -16.45
N LEU A 118 35.56 -2.49 -17.62
CA LEU A 118 36.74 -3.16 -18.14
C LEU A 118 37.84 -2.16 -18.51
N LYS A 119 37.48 -1.00 -19.07
CA LYS A 119 38.42 0.10 -19.35
C LYS A 119 39.09 0.58 -18.07
N ALA A 120 38.30 0.85 -17.03
CA ALA A 120 38.82 1.26 -15.73
C ALA A 120 39.72 0.19 -15.10
N PHE A 121 39.34 -1.08 -15.21
CA PHE A 121 40.15 -2.21 -14.74
C PHE A 121 41.47 -2.32 -15.49
N ILE A 122 41.47 -2.23 -16.83
CA ILE A 122 42.69 -2.36 -17.64
C ILE A 122 43.62 -1.15 -17.47
N GLU A 123 43.06 0.04 -17.27
CA GLU A 123 43.82 1.25 -16.94
C GLU A 123 44.27 1.30 -15.47
N SER A 124 43.87 0.33 -14.65
CA SER A 124 44.21 0.27 -13.23
C SER A 124 45.63 -0.24 -12.98
N SER A 125 46.22 0.22 -11.87
CA SER A 125 47.47 -0.35 -11.37
C SER A 125 47.36 -1.83 -10.98
N GLU A 126 46.16 -2.31 -10.62
CA GLU A 126 45.91 -3.70 -10.25
C GLU A 126 46.13 -4.64 -11.45
N PHE A 127 45.61 -4.28 -12.64
CA PHE A 127 45.79 -5.08 -13.85
C PHE A 127 47.26 -5.22 -14.24
N GLU A 128 48.01 -4.11 -14.19
CA GLU A 128 49.45 -4.13 -14.46
C GLU A 128 50.22 -4.94 -13.41
N GLN A 129 49.86 -4.86 -12.13
CA GLN A 129 50.47 -5.67 -11.07
C GLN A 129 50.22 -7.17 -11.29
N LYS A 130 48.98 -7.56 -11.62
CA LYS A 130 48.62 -8.96 -11.88
C LYS A 130 49.32 -9.51 -13.12
N LYS A 131 49.37 -8.73 -14.20
CA LYS A 131 50.13 -9.08 -15.42
C LYS A 131 51.62 -9.24 -15.15
N ALA A 132 52.20 -8.34 -14.34
CA ALA A 132 53.60 -8.44 -13.92
C ALA A 132 53.86 -9.67 -13.04
N ALA A 133 52.95 -10.02 -12.13
CA ALA A 133 53.07 -11.22 -11.28
C ALA A 133 53.13 -12.51 -12.11
N ILE A 134 52.26 -12.66 -13.11
CA ILE A 134 52.27 -13.81 -14.03
C ILE A 134 53.57 -13.89 -14.84
N LYS A 135 54.15 -12.73 -15.20
CA LYS A 135 55.44 -12.64 -15.89
C LYS A 135 56.61 -13.09 -15.01
N GLN A 136 56.53 -12.89 -13.69
CA GLN A 136 57.56 -13.30 -12.72
C GLN A 136 57.46 -14.77 -12.30
N LEU A 137 56.28 -15.41 -12.45
CA LEU A 137 56.09 -16.84 -12.20
C LEU A 137 56.91 -17.69 -13.17
N THR A 138 58.12 -18.07 -12.78
CA THR A 138 59.01 -18.93 -13.56
C THR A 138 59.38 -20.17 -12.77
N TYR A 139 59.60 -21.29 -13.45
CA TYR A 139 60.00 -22.53 -12.79
C TYR A 139 61.26 -22.36 -11.94
N LYS A 140 62.28 -21.64 -12.44
CA LYS A 140 63.54 -21.41 -11.69
C LYS A 140 63.37 -20.59 -10.41
N ALA A 141 62.30 -19.82 -10.30
CA ALA A 141 62.02 -18.97 -9.14
C ALA A 141 61.02 -19.62 -8.16
N SER A 142 60.59 -20.88 -8.39
CA SER A 142 59.61 -21.55 -7.54
C SER A 142 60.24 -22.49 -6.52
N ASP A 143 59.50 -22.74 -5.43
CA ASP A 143 59.87 -23.72 -4.40
C ASP A 143 59.95 -25.14 -4.97
N LEU A 144 59.19 -25.45 -6.03
CA LEU A 144 59.24 -26.74 -6.72
C LEU A 144 60.63 -26.99 -7.32
N TYR A 145 61.28 -25.96 -7.87
CA TYR A 145 62.64 -26.09 -8.38
C TYR A 145 63.65 -26.38 -7.27
N VAL A 146 63.46 -25.77 -6.09
CA VAL A 146 64.30 -26.02 -4.91
C VAL A 146 64.15 -27.48 -4.43
N ARG A 147 62.91 -27.97 -4.32
CA ARG A 147 62.62 -29.36 -3.89
C ARG A 147 63.13 -30.40 -4.90
N GLU A 148 62.97 -30.16 -6.20
CA GLU A 148 63.55 -31.04 -7.24
C GLU A 148 65.08 -31.08 -7.15
N LYS A 149 65.73 -29.93 -6.92
CA LYS A 149 67.18 -29.88 -6.74
C LYS A 149 67.65 -30.59 -5.47
N GLU A 150 66.87 -30.50 -4.40
CA GLU A 150 67.16 -31.20 -3.14
C GLU A 150 67.02 -32.72 -3.29
N PHE A 151 65.99 -33.19 -4.00
CA PHE A 151 65.84 -34.59 -4.36
C PHE A 151 66.96 -35.09 -5.28
N ASP A 152 67.32 -34.36 -6.34
CA ASP A 152 68.46 -34.67 -7.21
C ASP A 152 69.76 -34.85 -6.40
N GLN A 153 69.95 -34.05 -5.34
CA GLN A 153 71.11 -34.15 -4.45
C GLN A 153 71.04 -35.38 -3.54
N LEU A 154 69.88 -35.68 -2.95
CA LEU A 154 69.68 -36.84 -2.10
C LEU A 154 69.78 -38.16 -2.88
N GLU A 155 69.24 -38.22 -4.10
CA GLU A 155 69.38 -39.37 -5.00
C GLU A 155 70.85 -39.68 -5.31
N ARG A 156 71.69 -38.65 -5.40
CA ARG A 156 73.13 -38.79 -5.64
C ARG A 156 73.92 -39.18 -4.39
N SER A 157 73.34 -39.08 -3.20
CA SER A 157 73.99 -39.39 -1.92
C SER A 157 74.50 -40.83 -1.89
N SER A 158 75.77 -41.00 -1.55
CA SER A 158 76.38 -42.31 -1.35
C SER A 158 75.70 -43.11 -0.23
N LEU A 159 75.14 -42.42 0.77
CA LEU A 159 74.45 -43.02 1.90
C LEU A 159 73.09 -43.62 1.49
N VAL A 160 72.30 -42.88 0.70
CA VAL A 160 71.00 -43.33 0.14
C VAL A 160 71.21 -44.50 -0.82
N LYS A 161 72.21 -44.39 -1.71
CA LYS A 161 72.56 -45.48 -2.63
C LYS A 161 73.03 -46.74 -1.90
N ASN A 162 73.85 -46.60 -0.86
CA ASN A 162 74.29 -47.75 -0.07
C ASN A 162 73.14 -48.41 0.69
N TYR A 163 72.21 -47.63 1.23
CA TYR A 163 71.03 -48.15 1.94
C TYR A 163 70.22 -49.11 1.07
N PHE A 164 69.75 -48.65 -0.10
CA PHE A 164 68.98 -49.49 -1.01
C PHE A 164 69.79 -50.67 -1.56
N ARG A 165 71.10 -50.48 -1.80
CA ARG A 165 72.00 -51.56 -2.20
C ARG A 165 72.08 -52.66 -1.14
N VAL A 166 72.28 -52.32 0.12
CA VAL A 166 72.35 -53.28 1.24
C VAL A 166 71.00 -53.95 1.45
N LEU A 167 69.90 -53.19 1.45
CA LEU A 167 68.54 -53.73 1.59
C LEU A 167 68.20 -54.76 0.50
N SER A 168 68.66 -54.51 -0.73
CA SER A 168 68.48 -55.43 -1.86
C SER A 168 69.44 -56.63 -1.87
N SER A 169 70.44 -56.65 -0.98
CA SER A 169 71.49 -57.67 -0.99
C SER A 169 71.00 -58.99 -0.36
N GLU A 170 71.41 -60.09 -0.97
CA GLU A 170 71.12 -61.44 -0.44
C GLU A 170 71.75 -61.66 0.93
N VAL A 171 72.87 -60.97 1.21
CA VAL A 171 73.56 -61.00 2.51
C VAL A 171 72.68 -60.39 3.61
N TYR A 172 71.96 -59.30 3.33
CA TYR A 172 71.05 -58.68 4.30
C TYR A 172 69.82 -59.55 4.58
N LYS A 173 69.22 -60.18 3.55
CA LYS A 173 68.10 -61.12 3.74
C LYS A 173 68.48 -62.32 4.61
N ASN A 174 69.66 -62.88 4.37
CA ASN A 174 70.21 -63.95 5.20
C ASN A 174 70.49 -63.46 6.62
N PHE A 175 71.00 -62.24 6.78
CA PHE A 175 71.17 -61.61 8.10
C PHE A 175 69.84 -61.52 8.87
N GLU A 176 68.75 -61.08 8.24
CA GLU A 176 67.44 -61.00 8.90
C GLU A 176 66.94 -62.40 9.29
N THR A 177 67.05 -63.37 8.39
CA THR A 177 66.65 -64.77 8.66
C THR A 177 67.40 -65.37 9.85
N ILE A 178 68.70 -65.10 9.97
CA ILE A 178 69.52 -65.62 11.08
C ILE A 178 69.30 -64.82 12.36
N ARG A 179 69.15 -63.50 12.29
CA ARG A 179 68.75 -62.66 13.45
C ARG A 179 67.49 -63.23 14.10
N ASP A 180 66.49 -63.50 13.28
CA ASP A 180 65.14 -63.85 13.75
C ASP A 180 65.05 -65.33 14.18
N SER A 181 66.07 -66.15 13.88
CA SER A 181 66.13 -67.57 14.26
C SER A 181 66.44 -67.84 15.74
N GLY A 182 66.87 -66.83 16.51
CA GLY A 182 67.30 -66.97 17.90
C GLY A 182 68.64 -67.70 18.10
N LEU A 183 69.27 -68.17 17.01
CA LEU A 183 70.59 -68.80 17.05
C LEU A 183 71.69 -67.87 17.62
N PRO A 184 71.73 -66.56 17.28
CA PRO A 184 72.74 -65.66 17.84
C PRO A 184 72.64 -65.54 19.37
N ASP A 185 71.41 -65.51 19.89
CA ASP A 185 71.15 -65.37 21.32
C ASP A 185 71.53 -66.66 22.07
N ARG A 186 71.12 -67.82 21.55
CA ARG A 186 71.49 -69.13 22.10
C ARG A 186 73.01 -69.36 22.13
N PHE A 187 73.71 -68.88 21.11
CA PHE A 187 75.17 -68.94 21.07
C PHE A 187 75.82 -68.10 22.19
N GLN A 188 75.32 -66.88 22.44
CA GLN A 188 75.82 -66.03 23.51
C GLN A 188 75.50 -66.60 24.90
N GLU A 189 74.31 -67.17 25.09
CA GLU A 189 73.89 -67.85 26.33
C GLU A 189 74.83 -69.01 26.67
N LEU A 190 75.03 -69.94 25.73
CA LEU A 190 75.89 -71.11 25.94
C LEU A 190 77.36 -70.73 26.14
N LYS A 191 77.83 -69.71 25.43
CA LYS A 191 79.16 -69.13 25.62
C LYS A 191 79.36 -68.68 27.07
N ALA A 192 78.39 -67.94 27.62
CA ALA A 192 78.45 -67.44 28.99
C ALA A 192 78.50 -68.58 30.02
N ILE A 193 77.75 -69.66 29.81
CA ILE A 193 77.72 -70.81 30.72
C ILE A 193 79.05 -71.59 30.68
N VAL A 194 79.55 -71.94 29.50
CA VAL A 194 80.78 -72.74 29.36
C VAL A 194 82.03 -71.96 29.80
N GLU A 195 82.02 -70.64 29.58
CA GLU A 195 83.11 -69.76 30.02
C GLU A 195 82.96 -69.35 31.50
N SER A 196 81.93 -69.79 32.21
CA SER A 196 81.77 -69.52 33.65
C SER A 196 82.84 -70.20 34.50
N GLU A 197 83.13 -69.59 35.64
CA GLU A 197 84.13 -70.09 36.59
C GLU A 197 83.65 -71.38 37.29
N GLU A 198 82.38 -71.44 37.67
CA GLU A 198 81.74 -72.58 38.34
C GLU A 198 81.84 -73.86 37.50
N PHE A 199 81.57 -73.74 36.19
CA PHE A 199 81.64 -74.85 35.26
C PHE A 199 83.07 -75.40 35.13
N ARG A 200 84.07 -74.52 35.07
CA ARG A 200 85.50 -74.88 34.98
C ARG A 200 86.03 -75.54 36.25
N GLN A 201 85.59 -75.08 37.43
CA GLN A 201 86.01 -75.65 38.71
C GLN A 201 85.45 -77.06 38.92
N LYS A 202 84.20 -77.30 38.51
CA LYS A 202 83.55 -78.61 38.62
C LYS A 202 84.27 -79.68 37.78
N GLU A 203 84.69 -79.32 36.56
CA GLU A 203 85.50 -80.18 35.68
C GLU A 203 86.86 -80.52 36.31
N GLN A 204 87.55 -79.55 36.91
CA GLN A 204 88.85 -79.78 37.57
C GLN A 204 88.76 -80.64 38.82
N LYS A 205 87.70 -80.51 39.63
CA LYS A 205 87.56 -81.26 40.88
C LYS A 205 87.48 -82.76 40.63
N ILE A 206 86.63 -83.18 39.70
CA ILE A 206 86.38 -84.59 39.37
C ILE A 206 87.63 -85.27 38.80
N LYS A 207 88.51 -84.49 38.16
CA LYS A 207 89.78 -84.96 37.65
C LYS A 207 90.80 -85.37 38.73
N LYS A 208 90.65 -84.91 39.98
CA LYS A 208 91.67 -85.05 41.03
C LYS A 208 91.35 -86.03 42.19
N GLU A 209 90.09 -86.39 42.43
CA GLU A 209 89.68 -87.24 43.57
C GLU A 209 90.13 -88.72 43.47
N ARG A 210 90.49 -89.34 44.61
CA ARG A 210 90.98 -90.73 44.74
C ARG A 210 90.30 -91.52 45.86
N PHE A 211 90.43 -92.86 45.83
CA PHE A 211 89.79 -93.77 46.81
C PHE A 211 90.45 -93.71 48.20
N GLU A 212 91.74 -93.43 48.26
CA GLU A 212 92.49 -93.33 49.53
C GLU A 212 91.98 -92.21 50.44
N ASP A 213 91.31 -91.22 49.84
CA ASP A 213 90.72 -90.07 50.53
C ASP A 213 89.32 -90.37 51.11
N THR A 214 88.86 -91.63 51.04
CA THR A 214 87.51 -92.03 51.45
C THR A 214 87.43 -92.59 52.87
N PRO A 215 86.33 -92.34 53.61
CA PRO A 215 86.08 -92.90 54.94
C PRO A 215 86.11 -94.45 54.96
N GLU A 216 85.65 -95.07 53.88
CA GLU A 216 85.61 -96.52 53.68
C GLU A 216 87.03 -97.10 53.76
N HIS A 217 87.99 -96.51 53.04
CA HIS A 217 89.38 -96.96 53.07
C HIS A 217 89.97 -96.95 54.49
N ALA A 218 89.61 -95.97 55.34
CA ALA A 218 90.09 -95.90 56.72
C ALA A 218 89.59 -97.06 57.61
N GLN A 219 88.32 -97.48 57.45
CA GLN A 219 87.73 -98.59 58.21
C GLN A 219 88.38 -99.93 57.89
N LEU A 220 88.78 -100.14 56.61
CA LEU A 220 89.52 -101.33 56.17
C LEU A 220 90.86 -101.50 56.90
N VAL A 221 91.54 -100.40 57.19
CA VAL A 221 92.84 -100.42 57.89
C VAL A 221 92.66 -100.80 59.37
N GLU A 222 91.63 -100.30 60.03
CA GLU A 222 91.36 -100.55 61.45
C GLU A 222 91.08 -102.04 61.75
N TYR A 223 90.25 -102.69 60.92
CA TYR A 223 89.92 -104.11 61.03
C TYR A 223 91.16 -105.03 61.04
N LYS A 224 92.10 -104.78 60.11
CA LYS A 224 93.32 -105.59 59.97
C LYS A 224 94.18 -105.55 61.23
N ARG A 225 94.18 -104.41 61.94
CA ARG A 225 94.95 -104.24 63.18
C ARG A 225 94.40 -105.10 64.31
N LEU A 226 93.09 -105.04 64.58
CA LEU A 226 92.47 -105.70 65.73
C LEU A 226 92.58 -107.24 65.68
N LYS A 227 92.45 -107.86 64.50
CA LYS A 227 92.51 -109.33 64.29
C LYS A 227 93.84 -109.97 64.71
N SER A 228 94.92 -109.19 64.82
CA SER A 228 96.27 -109.71 65.07
C SER A 228 96.70 -109.73 66.55
N SER A 229 95.86 -109.23 67.46
CA SER A 229 96.18 -109.03 68.88
C SER A 229 96.48 -110.29 69.70
N LYS A 230 97.47 -110.21 70.60
CA LYS A 230 97.93 -111.31 71.46
C LYS A 230 96.91 -111.70 72.55
N SER A 231 96.18 -110.72 73.09
CA SER A 231 95.19 -110.94 74.16
C SER A 231 94.00 -111.76 73.68
N LEU A 232 93.48 -111.45 72.49
CA LEU A 232 92.39 -112.21 71.85
C LEU A 232 92.81 -113.65 71.52
N LYS A 233 94.05 -113.86 71.07
CA LYS A 233 94.57 -115.21 70.80
C LYS A 233 94.62 -116.09 72.06
N ASN A 234 94.99 -115.52 73.20
CA ASN A 234 95.00 -116.24 74.47
C ASN A 234 93.57 -116.54 74.96
N TYR A 235 92.62 -115.63 74.79
CA TYR A 235 91.21 -115.84 75.10
C TYR A 235 90.63 -117.06 74.37
N PHE A 236 90.78 -117.14 73.05
CA PHE A 236 90.28 -118.28 72.27
C PHE A 236 90.89 -119.62 72.68
N LYS A 237 92.09 -119.62 73.26
CA LYS A 237 92.75 -120.83 73.74
C LYS A 237 92.21 -121.30 75.10
N ILE A 238 91.79 -120.37 75.96
CA ILE A 238 91.20 -120.70 77.26
C ILE A 238 89.73 -121.12 77.11
N SER A 239 88.99 -120.48 76.19
CA SER A 239 87.58 -120.77 75.93
C SER A 239 87.30 -122.18 75.37
N GLN A 240 88.35 -122.92 75.00
CA GLN A 240 88.27 -124.30 74.54
C GLN A 240 88.62 -125.34 75.62
N SER A 241 88.89 -124.92 76.87
CA SER A 241 89.30 -125.85 77.93
C SER A 241 88.11 -126.50 78.66
N GLN A 242 88.26 -127.77 79.06
CA GLN A 242 87.22 -128.53 79.77
C GLN A 242 86.80 -127.86 81.09
N ALA A 243 87.72 -127.19 81.78
CA ALA A 243 87.41 -126.43 82.99
C ALA A 243 86.56 -125.17 82.69
N TYR A 244 86.73 -124.55 81.52
CA TYR A 244 85.87 -123.45 81.07
C TYR A 244 84.49 -123.95 80.61
N ALA A 245 84.41 -125.13 79.99
CA ALA A 245 83.13 -125.74 79.66
C ALA A 245 82.29 -126.02 80.92
N ILE A 246 82.89 -126.61 81.96
CA ILE A 246 82.23 -126.81 83.28
C ILE A 246 81.87 -125.46 83.93
N TYR A 247 82.70 -124.42 83.74
CA TYR A 247 82.35 -123.06 84.14
C TYR A 247 81.11 -122.56 83.40
N CYS A 248 81.04 -122.63 82.07
CA CYS A 248 79.85 -122.20 81.33
C CYS A 248 78.60 -123.02 81.69
N GLU A 249 78.74 -124.30 82.02
CA GLU A 249 77.63 -125.17 82.43
C GLU A 249 77.08 -124.81 83.82
N LEU A 250 77.95 -124.52 84.80
CA LEU A 250 77.55 -124.26 86.18
C LEU A 250 77.39 -122.79 86.52
N ASN A 251 78.15 -121.89 85.87
CA ASN A 251 78.10 -120.46 86.14
C ASN A 251 76.68 -119.95 85.89
N ASP A 252 76.11 -119.28 86.88
CA ASP A 252 74.73 -118.75 86.87
C ASP A 252 73.61 -119.82 86.74
N SER A 253 73.93 -121.11 86.89
CA SER A 253 72.92 -122.18 86.94
C SER A 253 72.09 -122.11 88.23
N ALA A 254 70.80 -122.47 88.15
CA ALA A 254 69.93 -122.58 89.32
C ALA A 254 70.48 -123.56 90.36
N GLU A 255 71.16 -124.62 89.89
CA GLU A 255 71.83 -125.61 90.72
C GLU A 255 72.96 -124.99 91.56
N LEU A 256 73.76 -124.08 90.97
CA LEU A 256 74.82 -123.36 91.67
C LEU A 256 74.29 -122.31 92.65
N HIS A 257 73.25 -121.56 92.26
CA HIS A 257 72.60 -120.61 93.16
C HIS A 257 72.01 -121.32 94.38
N TYR A 258 71.34 -122.44 94.15
CA TYR A 258 70.76 -123.24 95.23
C TYR A 258 71.84 -123.81 96.16
N TYR A 259 72.94 -124.33 95.59
CA TYR A 259 74.11 -124.74 96.36
C TYR A 259 74.69 -123.61 97.23
N GLN A 260 74.72 -122.37 96.73
CA GLN A 260 75.21 -121.20 97.45
C GLN A 260 74.22 -120.69 98.52
N GLU A 261 72.92 -120.62 98.22
CA GLU A 261 71.86 -120.24 99.16
C GLU A 261 71.80 -121.20 100.33
N LEU A 262 71.78 -122.50 100.04
CA LEU A 262 71.80 -123.53 101.06
C LEU A 262 73.06 -123.41 101.93
N ARG A 263 74.22 -123.15 101.33
CA ARG A 263 75.48 -122.90 102.05
C ARG A 263 75.40 -121.68 102.96
N GLN A 264 74.79 -120.58 102.52
CA GLN A 264 74.63 -119.37 103.33
C GLN A 264 73.61 -119.59 104.44
N TYR A 265 72.46 -120.18 104.14
CA TYR A 265 71.38 -120.46 105.09
C TYR A 265 71.83 -121.37 106.22
N VAL A 266 72.49 -122.50 105.92
CA VAL A 266 73.04 -123.42 106.95
C VAL A 266 74.19 -122.81 107.75
N SER A 267 74.77 -121.71 107.28
CA SER A 267 75.81 -120.96 107.99
C SER A 267 75.26 -119.77 108.78
N SER A 268 73.94 -119.53 108.77
CA SER A 268 73.33 -118.33 109.34
C SER A 268 73.10 -118.42 110.86
N ASP A 269 73.17 -117.27 111.53
CA ASP A 269 72.88 -117.15 112.97
C ASP A 269 71.40 -117.43 113.27
N GLU A 270 70.50 -117.08 112.36
CA GLU A 270 69.06 -117.35 112.45
C GLU A 270 68.79 -118.86 112.46
N PHE A 271 69.35 -119.58 111.49
CA PHE A 271 69.28 -121.04 111.43
C PHE A 271 69.84 -121.69 112.70
N THR A 272 70.97 -121.17 113.18
CA THR A 272 71.62 -121.62 114.41
C THR A 272 70.74 -121.40 115.66
N ARG A 273 69.97 -120.30 115.71
CA ARG A 273 69.02 -120.00 116.79
C ARG A 273 67.76 -120.86 116.72
N LEU A 274 67.15 -121.00 115.55
CA LEU A 274 65.99 -121.88 115.34
C LEU A 274 66.32 -123.32 115.76
N LYS A 275 67.50 -123.84 115.40
CA LYS A 275 67.97 -125.20 115.72
C LYS A 275 68.13 -125.49 117.23
N ARG A 276 68.24 -124.45 118.06
CA ARG A 276 68.36 -124.58 119.53
C ARG A 276 67.00 -124.67 120.22
N ASP A 277 65.93 -124.08 119.67
CA ASP A 277 64.57 -124.28 120.17
C ASP A 277 63.94 -125.52 119.54
N ARG A 278 64.03 -126.63 120.29
CA ARG A 278 63.65 -127.96 119.82
C ARG A 278 62.18 -128.11 119.47
N ALA A 279 61.26 -127.39 120.14
CA ALA A 279 59.84 -127.53 119.84
C ALA A 279 59.43 -126.81 118.54
N GLY A 280 60.19 -125.78 118.11
CA GLY A 280 59.95 -125.04 116.86
C GLY A 280 60.75 -125.51 115.65
N PHE A 281 61.80 -126.32 115.82
CA PHE A 281 62.69 -126.75 114.72
C PHE A 281 62.30 -128.09 114.08
N GLU A 282 61.72 -129.00 114.84
CA GLU A 282 61.40 -130.34 114.35
C GLU A 282 60.14 -130.29 113.46
N GLY A 283 60.26 -130.76 112.21
CA GLY A 283 59.23 -130.57 111.17
C GLY A 283 59.23 -129.19 110.51
N SER A 284 60.22 -128.34 110.80
CA SER A 284 60.34 -127.01 110.21
C SER A 284 61.04 -127.02 108.85
N GLU A 285 60.84 -125.93 108.10
CA GLU A 285 61.50 -125.64 106.83
C GLU A 285 63.05 -125.66 106.93
N ALA A 286 63.60 -125.41 108.12
CA ALA A 286 65.03 -125.30 108.32
C ALA A 286 65.75 -126.65 108.19
N GLN A 287 65.22 -127.75 108.76
CA GLN A 287 65.88 -129.06 108.71
C GLN A 287 66.02 -129.60 107.28
N GLU A 288 65.01 -129.38 106.44
CA GLU A 288 64.98 -129.86 105.05
C GLU A 288 66.10 -129.21 104.21
N LYS A 289 66.35 -127.92 104.41
CA LYS A 289 67.42 -127.17 103.73
C LYS A 289 68.83 -127.69 104.07
N GLU A 290 69.08 -128.21 105.28
CA GLU A 290 70.40 -128.76 105.65
C GLU A 290 70.73 -130.07 104.90
N LYS A 291 69.75 -130.93 104.70
CA LYS A 291 69.92 -132.22 104.02
C LYS A 291 70.30 -132.02 102.55
N GLN A 292 69.63 -131.08 101.89
CA GLN A 292 69.83 -130.79 100.47
C GLN A 292 71.22 -130.19 100.18
N TRP A 293 71.81 -129.45 101.13
CA TRP A 293 73.17 -128.93 100.99
C TRP A 293 74.24 -130.03 100.95
N LEU A 294 74.07 -131.09 101.77
CA LEU A 294 75.04 -132.18 101.88
C LEU A 294 75.11 -133.06 100.63
N GLU A 295 74.01 -133.19 99.89
CA GLU A 295 73.96 -133.92 98.62
C GLU A 295 74.72 -133.18 97.52
N LEU A 296 74.41 -131.88 97.32
CA LEU A 296 75.07 -131.06 96.29
C LEU A 296 76.58 -130.92 96.51
N LYS A 297 77.04 -130.90 97.76
CA LYS A 297 78.47 -130.84 98.10
C LYS A 297 79.28 -132.05 97.62
N ARG A 298 78.65 -133.20 97.36
CA ARG A 298 79.34 -134.43 96.91
C ARG A 298 79.54 -134.50 95.39
N ASP A 299 79.01 -133.56 94.61
CA ASP A 299 79.12 -133.56 93.15
C ASP A 299 80.49 -132.98 92.66
N PRO A 300 81.24 -133.71 91.79
CA PRO A 300 82.55 -133.28 91.26
C PRO A 300 82.53 -131.98 90.42
N ARG A 301 81.39 -131.61 89.83
CA ARG A 301 81.25 -130.42 88.98
C ARG A 301 81.51 -129.16 89.82
N PHE A 302 80.93 -129.07 91.01
CA PHE A 302 81.13 -127.93 91.92
C PHE A 302 82.59 -127.78 92.37
N LYS A 303 83.29 -128.90 92.61
CA LYS A 303 84.73 -128.87 92.97
C LYS A 303 85.60 -128.35 91.82
N THR A 304 85.23 -128.65 90.57
CA THR A 304 85.96 -128.18 89.39
C THR A 304 85.66 -126.71 89.09
N TYR A 305 84.41 -126.30 89.22
CA TYR A 305 83.98 -124.90 89.14
C TYR A 305 84.72 -124.02 90.16
N GLU A 306 84.74 -124.40 91.43
CA GLU A 306 85.44 -123.64 92.48
C GLU A 306 86.95 -123.51 92.20
N LYS A 307 87.60 -124.58 91.71
CA LYS A 307 89.02 -124.54 91.31
C LYS A 307 89.26 -123.65 90.08
N PHE A 308 88.36 -123.67 89.10
CA PHE A 308 88.52 -122.89 87.88
C PHE A 308 88.33 -121.40 88.16
N VAL A 309 87.30 -121.04 88.94
CA VAL A 309 87.03 -119.65 89.36
C VAL A 309 88.16 -119.11 90.25
N ALA A 310 88.82 -119.96 91.04
CA ALA A 310 90.02 -119.60 91.81
C ALA A 310 91.32 -119.55 90.98
N SER A 311 91.30 -119.84 89.67
CA SER A 311 92.51 -119.96 88.83
C SER A 311 92.88 -118.67 88.09
N GLY A 312 94.16 -118.49 87.78
CA GLY A 312 94.64 -117.38 86.94
C GLY A 312 94.08 -117.37 85.51
N ARG A 313 93.56 -118.51 85.01
CA ARG A 313 92.93 -118.61 83.68
C ARG A 313 91.58 -117.91 83.61
N TYR A 314 90.82 -117.93 84.70
CA TYR A 314 89.53 -117.23 84.80
C TYR A 314 89.70 -115.71 84.77
N ARG A 315 90.78 -115.20 85.37
CA ARG A 315 91.12 -113.77 85.35
C ARG A 315 91.42 -113.25 83.94
N THR A 316 92.16 -114.00 83.11
CA THR A 316 92.39 -113.64 81.69
C THR A 316 91.11 -113.63 80.85
N LEU A 317 90.14 -114.47 81.20
CA LEU A 317 88.87 -114.60 80.50
C LEU A 317 87.95 -113.40 80.78
N THR A 318 87.85 -113.02 82.04
CA THR A 318 87.07 -111.86 82.51
C THR A 318 87.64 -110.53 82.01
N GLU A 319 88.97 -110.40 81.87
CA GLU A 319 89.60 -109.22 81.27
C GLU A 319 89.22 -109.01 79.79
N VAL A 320 89.13 -110.09 79.00
CA VAL A 320 88.80 -109.97 77.56
C VAL A 320 87.31 -109.71 77.39
N PHE A 321 86.44 -110.38 78.15
CA PHE A 321 85.01 -110.09 78.16
C PHE A 321 84.69 -108.66 78.62
N GLY A 322 85.45 -108.12 79.58
CA GLY A 322 85.26 -106.73 80.05
C GLY A 322 85.74 -105.64 79.09
N SER A 323 86.40 -105.98 77.97
CA SER A 323 87.08 -105.00 77.10
C SER A 323 86.29 -104.54 75.84
N GLY A 324 85.23 -105.26 75.44
CA GLY A 324 84.42 -104.93 74.25
C GLY A 324 85.12 -105.10 72.89
N VAL A 325 86.32 -105.67 72.87
CA VAL A 325 87.16 -105.76 71.66
C VAL A 325 86.66 -106.83 70.67
N LEU A 326 85.85 -107.79 71.13
CA LEU A 326 85.30 -108.85 70.28
C LEU A 326 84.18 -108.32 69.37
N GLU A 327 83.31 -107.48 69.92
CA GLU A 327 82.16 -106.89 69.23
C GLU A 327 82.62 -105.96 68.10
N ARG A 328 83.61 -105.08 68.36
CA ARG A 328 84.13 -104.15 67.35
C ARG A 328 84.83 -104.86 66.18
N LEU A 329 85.49 -105.99 66.44
CA LEU A 329 86.12 -106.77 65.39
C LEU A 329 85.07 -107.37 64.44
N GLN A 330 83.95 -107.87 64.97
CA GLN A 330 82.84 -108.44 64.18
C GLN A 330 82.11 -107.36 63.36
N GLU A 331 81.90 -106.17 63.93
CA GLU A 331 81.28 -105.04 63.22
C GLU A 331 82.08 -104.62 61.99
N LEU A 332 83.39 -104.40 62.15
CA LEU A 332 84.28 -104.00 61.06
C LEU A 332 84.38 -105.09 59.97
N GLU A 333 84.35 -106.37 60.35
CA GLU A 333 84.32 -107.49 59.41
C GLU A 333 83.05 -107.47 58.54
N SER A 334 81.90 -107.08 59.10
CA SER A 334 80.65 -106.95 58.35
C SER A 334 80.68 -105.80 57.34
N ILE A 335 81.29 -104.66 57.71
CA ILE A 335 81.33 -103.46 56.84
C ILE A 335 82.22 -103.71 55.62
N ILE A 336 83.41 -104.26 55.83
CA ILE A 336 84.40 -104.46 54.77
C ILE A 336 83.92 -105.49 53.74
N ASN A 337 83.12 -106.46 54.17
CA ASN A 337 82.56 -107.47 53.28
C ASN A 337 81.21 -107.05 52.64
N SER A 338 80.80 -105.78 52.78
CA SER A 338 79.53 -105.30 52.24
C SER A 338 79.59 -104.97 50.74
N PRO A 339 78.48 -105.15 49.99
CA PRO A 339 78.39 -104.72 48.59
C PRO A 339 78.63 -103.21 48.40
N ALA A 340 78.19 -102.38 49.36
CA ALA A 340 78.32 -100.93 49.31
C ALA A 340 79.79 -100.49 49.27
N PHE A 341 80.65 -101.13 50.07
CA PHE A 341 82.10 -100.88 50.05
C PHE A 341 82.71 -101.22 48.68
N THR A 342 82.28 -102.34 48.09
CA THR A 342 82.78 -102.81 46.79
C THR A 342 82.39 -101.84 45.66
N GLU A 343 81.21 -101.23 45.74
CA GLU A 343 80.72 -100.27 44.76
C GLU A 343 81.52 -98.96 44.77
N VAL A 344 81.81 -98.42 45.95
CA VAL A 344 82.68 -97.23 46.08
C VAL A 344 84.07 -97.51 45.51
N GLN A 345 84.61 -98.71 45.79
CA GLN A 345 85.90 -99.12 45.25
C GLN A 345 85.87 -99.25 43.72
N ASN A 346 84.75 -99.68 43.12
CA ASN A 346 84.59 -99.79 41.67
C ASN A 346 84.43 -98.42 40.99
N TYR A 347 83.75 -97.46 41.59
CA TYR A 347 83.58 -96.12 41.04
C TYR A 347 84.93 -95.41 40.81
N TYR A 348 85.84 -95.51 41.78
CA TYR A 348 87.17 -94.91 41.69
C TYR A 348 88.18 -95.72 40.85
N ARG A 349 87.77 -96.84 40.25
CA ARG A 349 88.56 -97.56 39.24
C ARG A 349 88.36 -97.03 37.82
N LEU A 350 87.31 -96.22 37.57
CA LEU A 350 87.04 -95.60 36.26
C LEU A 350 88.01 -94.46 35.94
N SER A 351 88.28 -94.21 34.65
CA SER A 351 89.07 -93.06 34.20
C SER A 351 88.34 -91.72 34.43
N TYR A 352 89.05 -90.59 34.33
CA TYR A 352 88.44 -89.26 34.44
C TYR A 352 87.43 -89.02 33.31
N GLU A 353 87.78 -89.39 32.09
CA GLU A 353 86.98 -89.19 30.88
C GLU A 353 85.64 -89.93 30.98
N GLU A 354 85.66 -91.17 31.49
CA GLU A 354 84.45 -91.97 31.71
C GLU A 354 83.59 -91.42 32.85
N ARG A 355 84.19 -90.77 33.85
CA ARG A 355 83.46 -90.08 34.93
C ARG A 355 82.86 -88.76 34.45
N TRP A 356 83.56 -88.00 33.60
CA TRP A 356 83.09 -86.72 33.05
C TRP A 356 81.91 -86.90 32.07
N GLN A 357 81.96 -87.91 31.22
CA GLN A 357 80.89 -88.20 30.24
C GLN A 357 79.56 -88.62 30.89
N ARG A 358 79.57 -89.02 32.16
CA ARG A 358 78.35 -89.35 32.91
C ARG A 358 77.61 -88.11 33.44
N LEU A 359 78.14 -86.90 33.23
CA LEU A 359 77.60 -85.64 33.74
C LEU A 359 76.91 -84.82 32.64
N ASN A 360 75.88 -84.04 33.02
CA ASN A 360 75.14 -83.19 32.09
C ASN A 360 75.99 -82.03 31.57
N GLU A 361 76.96 -81.56 32.34
CA GLU A 361 77.89 -80.49 31.99
C GLU A 361 78.62 -80.82 30.68
N SER A 362 79.01 -82.08 30.44
CA SER A 362 79.65 -82.45 29.18
C SER A 362 78.81 -82.08 27.94
N LYS A 363 77.49 -82.27 28.01
CA LYS A 363 76.58 -81.99 26.89
C LYS A 363 76.48 -80.50 26.55
N ILE A 364 76.51 -79.63 27.58
CA ILE A 364 76.44 -78.17 27.41
C ILE A 364 77.70 -77.65 26.70
N LYS A 365 78.88 -78.18 27.07
CA LYS A 365 80.16 -77.82 26.45
C LYS A 365 80.20 -78.20 24.97
N ASP A 366 79.62 -79.34 24.61
CA ASP A 366 79.57 -79.82 23.24
C ASP A 366 78.64 -78.96 22.36
N GLU A 367 77.47 -78.57 22.86
CA GLU A 367 76.52 -77.70 22.14
C GLU A 367 77.13 -76.32 21.82
N TYR A 368 77.79 -75.68 22.79
CA TYR A 368 78.51 -74.41 22.58
C TYR A 368 79.57 -74.53 21.47
N LEU A 369 80.37 -75.60 21.51
CA LEU A 369 81.46 -75.82 20.55
C LEU A 369 80.94 -76.10 19.13
N GLN A 370 79.74 -76.69 18.99
CA GLN A 370 79.08 -76.87 17.70
C GLN A 370 78.57 -75.54 17.14
N LEU A 371 77.83 -74.76 17.94
CA LEU A 371 77.31 -73.46 17.48
C LEU A 371 78.41 -72.45 17.18
N LYS A 372 79.54 -72.50 17.90
CA LYS A 372 80.74 -71.68 17.62
C LYS A 372 81.29 -71.87 16.21
N LYS A 373 81.01 -73.02 15.59
CA LYS A 373 81.47 -73.37 14.24
C LYS A 373 80.36 -73.29 13.21
N ASP A 374 79.14 -72.85 13.58
CA ASP A 374 78.02 -72.74 12.65
C ASP A 374 78.31 -71.65 11.59
N PRO A 375 78.41 -72.01 10.29
CA PRO A 375 78.75 -71.05 9.24
C PRO A 375 77.78 -69.87 9.12
N ARG A 376 76.52 -70.07 9.54
CA ARG A 376 75.47 -69.05 9.49
C ARG A 376 75.70 -67.97 10.54
N LEU A 377 76.07 -68.37 11.76
CA LEU A 377 76.42 -67.44 12.85
C LEU A 377 77.71 -66.68 12.55
N VAL A 378 78.71 -67.36 11.98
CA VAL A 378 79.97 -66.70 11.56
C VAL A 378 79.70 -65.63 10.51
N SER A 379 78.87 -65.94 9.51
CA SER A 379 78.51 -64.99 8.45
C SER A 379 77.66 -63.84 8.98
N TYR A 380 76.76 -64.11 9.93
CA TYR A 380 75.94 -63.12 10.61
C TYR A 380 76.78 -62.08 11.35
N PHE A 381 77.67 -62.51 12.26
CA PHE A 381 78.51 -61.58 13.02
C PHE A 381 79.49 -60.82 12.11
N LYS A 382 80.01 -61.47 11.05
CA LYS A 382 80.85 -60.80 10.05
C LYS A 382 80.12 -59.68 9.29
N PHE A 383 78.84 -59.84 9.02
CA PHE A 383 78.03 -58.81 8.36
C PHE A 383 77.68 -57.65 9.32
N VAL A 384 77.34 -57.95 10.57
CA VAL A 384 77.07 -56.92 11.60
C VAL A 384 78.30 -56.04 11.86
N GLU A 385 79.50 -56.62 11.78
CA GLU A 385 80.78 -55.91 11.94
C GLU A 385 81.25 -55.20 10.65
N SER A 386 80.50 -55.30 9.54
CA SER A 386 80.89 -54.72 8.26
C SER A 386 80.68 -53.21 8.20
N LYS A 387 81.53 -52.54 7.41
CA LYS A 387 81.40 -51.09 7.15
C LYS A 387 80.10 -50.78 6.40
N GLU A 388 79.66 -51.69 5.54
CA GLU A 388 78.44 -51.62 4.76
C GLU A 388 77.20 -51.59 5.67
N TYR A 389 77.17 -52.42 6.71
CA TYR A 389 76.09 -52.43 7.70
C TYR A 389 76.09 -51.18 8.59
N ALA A 390 77.28 -50.68 8.96
CA ALA A 390 77.39 -49.41 9.70
C ALA A 390 76.84 -48.21 8.90
N GLN A 391 77.14 -48.13 7.60
CA GLN A 391 76.60 -47.10 6.71
C GLN A 391 75.10 -47.28 6.46
N PHE A 392 74.60 -48.52 6.43
CA PHE A 392 73.17 -48.83 6.36
C PHE A 392 72.43 -48.32 7.61
N GLN A 393 72.96 -48.59 8.81
CA GLN A 393 72.42 -48.06 10.06
C GLN A 393 72.53 -46.53 10.17
N GLN A 394 73.61 -45.93 9.63
CA GLN A 394 73.76 -44.48 9.53
C GLN A 394 72.68 -43.85 8.63
N ALA A 395 72.30 -44.52 7.54
CA ALA A 395 71.24 -44.05 6.66
C ALA A 395 69.87 -44.07 7.31
N ILE A 396 69.58 -45.10 8.11
CA ILE A 396 68.35 -45.18 8.90
C ILE A 396 68.32 -44.09 9.98
N SER A 397 69.38 -44.01 10.80
CA SER A 397 69.43 -43.10 11.96
C SER A 397 69.53 -41.61 11.61
N SER A 398 70.04 -41.26 10.42
CA SER A 398 70.15 -39.85 9.98
C SER A 398 68.84 -39.28 9.42
N GLY A 399 67.79 -40.09 9.23
CA GLY A 399 66.53 -39.67 8.62
C GLY A 399 66.63 -39.30 7.13
N ILE A 400 67.81 -39.49 6.50
CA ILE A 400 68.04 -39.13 5.10
C ILE A 400 67.18 -39.98 4.14
N ILE A 401 66.88 -41.23 4.53
CA ILE A 401 66.01 -42.12 3.76
C ILE A 401 64.56 -41.66 3.83
N GLU A 402 64.06 -41.33 5.02
CA GLU A 402 62.70 -40.79 5.21
C GLU A 402 62.51 -39.50 4.40
N LYS A 403 63.50 -38.60 4.42
CA LYS A 403 63.49 -37.38 3.62
C LYS A 403 63.53 -37.66 2.11
N TYR A 404 64.36 -38.61 1.67
CA TYR A 404 64.45 -39.02 0.27
C TYR A 404 63.13 -39.63 -0.22
N GLU A 405 62.53 -40.56 0.53
CA GLU A 405 61.28 -41.21 0.15
C GLU A 405 60.11 -40.21 0.13
N LYS A 406 60.06 -39.28 1.09
CA LYS A 406 59.04 -38.22 1.12
C LYS A 406 59.15 -37.29 -0.09
N LEU A 407 60.36 -36.82 -0.42
CA LEU A 407 60.59 -35.97 -1.59
C LEU A 407 60.35 -36.72 -2.91
N LYS A 408 60.66 -38.02 -2.96
CA LYS A 408 60.38 -38.87 -4.12
C LYS A 408 58.89 -38.93 -4.42
N VAL A 409 58.07 -39.24 -3.41
CA VAL A 409 56.61 -39.28 -3.54
C VAL A 409 56.05 -37.92 -3.96
N GLU A 410 56.57 -36.83 -3.40
CA GLU A 410 56.14 -35.47 -3.75
C GLU A 410 56.47 -35.12 -5.21
N ILE A 411 57.68 -35.40 -5.68
CA ILE A 411 58.12 -35.06 -7.05
C ILE A 411 57.47 -35.96 -8.11
N GLU A 412 57.26 -37.24 -7.80
CA GLU A 412 56.58 -38.18 -8.69
C GLU A 412 55.05 -37.97 -8.72
N SER A 413 54.52 -37.11 -7.83
CA SER A 413 53.07 -36.85 -7.77
C SER A 413 52.54 -36.16 -9.05
N PRO A 414 51.33 -36.53 -9.52
CA PRO A 414 50.67 -35.85 -10.62
C PRO A 414 50.54 -34.34 -10.40
N GLU A 415 50.34 -33.91 -9.16
CA GLU A 415 50.22 -32.53 -8.75
C GLU A 415 51.50 -31.75 -9.02
N PHE A 416 52.65 -32.27 -8.59
CA PHE A 416 53.96 -31.64 -8.81
C PHE A 416 54.30 -31.55 -10.31
N GLN A 417 54.04 -32.62 -11.07
CA GLN A 417 54.29 -32.65 -12.51
C GLN A 417 53.41 -31.65 -13.27
N LYS A 418 52.14 -31.53 -12.87
CA LYS A 418 51.20 -30.56 -13.45
C LYS A 418 51.61 -29.11 -13.17
N GLU A 419 52.00 -28.82 -11.93
CA GLU A 419 52.43 -27.48 -11.54
C GLU A 419 53.77 -27.09 -12.19
N LYS A 420 54.72 -28.03 -12.30
CA LYS A 420 55.95 -27.87 -13.08
C LYS A 420 55.66 -27.57 -14.55
N ALA A 421 54.77 -28.35 -15.17
CA ALA A 421 54.39 -28.15 -16.57
C ALA A 421 53.78 -26.76 -16.82
N TYR A 422 52.95 -26.27 -15.89
CA TYR A 422 52.40 -24.92 -15.94
C TYR A 422 53.50 -23.83 -15.85
N LEU A 423 54.41 -23.93 -14.88
CA LEU A 423 55.47 -22.93 -14.66
C LEU A 423 56.49 -22.85 -15.82
N LEU A 424 56.66 -23.95 -16.56
CA LEU A 424 57.52 -24.02 -17.75
C LEU A 424 56.90 -23.37 -19.00
N GLN A 425 55.60 -23.07 -19.00
CA GLN A 425 54.97 -22.40 -20.14
C GLN A 425 55.51 -20.97 -20.33
N PRO A 426 55.60 -20.48 -21.58
CA PRO A 426 55.90 -19.07 -21.87
C PRO A 426 54.88 -18.13 -21.23
N PHE A 427 55.31 -16.91 -20.90
CA PHE A 427 54.43 -15.87 -20.34
C PHE A 427 53.12 -15.73 -21.11
N GLU A 428 53.17 -15.65 -22.45
CA GLU A 428 51.97 -15.47 -23.27
C GLU A 428 50.95 -16.61 -23.13
N GLN A 429 51.40 -17.85 -22.92
CA GLN A 429 50.48 -18.97 -22.73
C GLN A 429 49.86 -18.97 -21.33
N LYS A 430 50.64 -18.61 -20.29
CA LYS A 430 50.13 -18.48 -18.92
C LYS A 430 49.19 -17.30 -18.79
N TRP A 431 49.54 -16.16 -19.38
CA TRP A 431 48.72 -14.97 -19.39
C TRP A 431 47.35 -15.23 -20.02
N LYS A 432 47.31 -15.93 -21.16
CA LYS A 432 46.06 -16.33 -21.83
C LYS A 432 45.14 -17.23 -21.01
N GLN A 433 45.65 -17.91 -20.00
CA GLN A 433 44.87 -18.77 -19.09
C GLN A 433 44.31 -18.00 -17.88
N THR A 434 44.63 -16.72 -17.74
CA THR A 434 44.15 -15.90 -16.62
C THR A 434 42.78 -15.27 -16.90
N GLU A 435 42.00 -15.06 -15.84
CA GLU A 435 40.75 -14.33 -15.91
C GLU A 435 40.98 -12.87 -16.37
N GLU A 436 42.11 -12.28 -15.96
CA GLU A 436 42.52 -10.94 -16.34
C GLU A 436 42.72 -10.80 -17.85
N TYR A 437 43.31 -11.80 -18.51
CA TYR A 437 43.43 -11.79 -19.97
C TYR A 437 42.08 -11.97 -20.66
N ALA A 438 41.18 -12.80 -20.13
CA ALA A 438 39.82 -12.95 -20.67
C ALA A 438 39.06 -11.62 -20.63
N ARG A 439 39.16 -10.88 -19.51
CA ARG A 439 38.63 -9.52 -19.36
C ARG A 439 39.28 -8.52 -20.33
N TYR A 440 40.60 -8.62 -20.55
CA TYR A 440 41.30 -7.81 -21.55
C TYR A 440 40.83 -8.10 -22.99
N GLU A 441 40.61 -9.37 -23.35
CA GLU A 441 40.09 -9.73 -24.67
C GLU A 441 38.64 -9.27 -24.87
N GLU A 442 37.81 -9.40 -23.84
CA GLU A 442 36.44 -8.88 -23.81
C GLU A 442 36.43 -7.36 -24.01
N PHE A 443 37.32 -6.63 -23.32
CA PHE A 443 37.49 -5.20 -23.54
C PHE A 443 37.89 -4.87 -24.97
N GLN A 444 38.84 -5.60 -25.56
CA GLN A 444 39.25 -5.36 -26.95
C GLN A 444 38.10 -5.56 -27.93
N LYS A 445 37.25 -6.57 -27.70
CA LYS A 445 36.02 -6.81 -28.48
C LYS A 445 35.03 -5.65 -28.34
N LEU A 446 34.77 -5.19 -27.12
CA LEU A 446 33.86 -4.07 -26.85
C LEU A 446 34.43 -2.72 -27.36
N ALA A 447 35.74 -2.50 -27.23
CA ALA A 447 36.44 -1.33 -27.76
C ALA A 447 36.40 -1.29 -29.30
N ALA A 448 36.34 -2.46 -29.94
CA ALA A 448 36.17 -2.59 -31.37
C ALA A 448 34.71 -2.44 -31.84
N ASP A 449 33.72 -2.53 -30.95
CA ASP A 449 32.29 -2.41 -31.29
C ASP A 449 31.98 -1.00 -31.83
N GLU A 450 31.48 -0.96 -33.06
CA GLU A 450 31.18 0.29 -33.77
C GLU A 450 30.10 1.13 -33.07
N ARG A 451 29.19 0.52 -32.30
CA ARG A 451 28.16 1.24 -31.53
C ARG A 451 28.79 1.97 -30.34
N ILE A 452 29.73 1.33 -29.66
CA ILE A 452 30.49 1.92 -28.54
C ILE A 452 31.39 3.06 -29.05
N LYS A 453 32.11 2.87 -30.17
CA LYS A 453 32.92 3.95 -30.78
C LYS A 453 32.09 5.15 -31.21
N LYS A 454 30.95 4.90 -31.87
CA LYS A 454 30.02 5.96 -32.28
C LYS A 454 29.42 6.66 -31.06
N TYR A 455 29.13 5.94 -29.98
CA TYR A 455 28.69 6.52 -28.72
C TYR A 455 29.76 7.46 -28.15
N LEU A 456 30.96 6.95 -27.89
CA LEU A 456 32.05 7.72 -27.25
C LEU A 456 32.45 8.96 -28.07
N SER A 457 32.53 8.84 -29.40
CA SER A 457 32.84 9.97 -30.28
C SER A 457 31.72 11.00 -30.33
N PHE A 458 30.45 10.57 -30.33
CA PHE A 458 29.30 11.46 -30.32
C PHE A 458 29.18 12.21 -28.99
N THR A 459 29.33 11.53 -27.86
CA THR A 459 29.23 12.13 -26.52
C THR A 459 30.42 13.02 -26.17
N ALA A 460 31.57 12.86 -26.84
CA ALA A 460 32.74 13.72 -26.66
C ALA A 460 32.58 15.12 -27.31
N THR A 461 31.63 15.30 -28.23
CA THR A 461 31.45 16.57 -28.95
C THR A 461 30.99 17.70 -28.04
N ALA A 462 31.41 18.94 -28.34
CA ALA A 462 30.99 20.12 -27.57
C ALA A 462 29.47 20.36 -27.64
N ASP A 463 28.85 20.08 -28.80
CA ASP A 463 27.40 20.18 -28.98
C ASP A 463 26.64 19.16 -28.11
N PHE A 464 27.13 17.92 -27.97
CA PHE A 464 26.51 16.92 -27.11
C PHE A 464 26.63 17.28 -25.62
N LYS A 465 27.78 17.79 -25.17
CA LYS A 465 27.94 18.28 -23.80
C LYS A 465 26.96 19.41 -23.47
N LEU A 466 26.76 20.33 -24.42
CA LEU A 466 25.76 21.40 -24.28
C LEU A 466 24.34 20.84 -24.24
N TYR A 467 24.02 19.82 -25.04
CA TYR A 467 22.75 19.10 -24.95
C TYR A 467 22.54 18.48 -23.57
N GLU A 468 23.54 17.80 -22.99
CA GLU A 468 23.44 17.17 -21.68
C GLU A 468 23.22 18.20 -20.56
N GLU A 469 23.89 19.35 -20.64
CA GLU A 469 23.67 20.48 -19.74
C GLU A 469 22.24 21.02 -19.85
N VAL A 470 21.79 21.35 -21.06
CA VAL A 470 20.46 21.88 -21.33
C VAL A 470 19.37 20.90 -20.86
N SER A 471 19.56 19.60 -21.10
CA SER A 471 18.63 18.52 -20.70
C SER A 471 18.41 18.42 -19.18
N ARG A 472 19.26 19.05 -18.36
CA ARG A 472 19.17 19.02 -16.88
C ARG A 472 18.62 20.30 -16.25
N THR A 473 18.39 21.35 -17.04
CA THR A 473 18.11 22.71 -16.53
C THR A 473 16.64 23.12 -16.56
N GLY A 474 15.74 22.27 -17.07
CA GLY A 474 14.31 22.60 -17.27
C GLY A 474 14.05 23.60 -18.40
N GLU A 475 15.10 24.08 -19.08
CA GLU A 475 15.03 25.10 -20.13
C GLU A 475 14.23 24.63 -21.35
N ILE A 476 14.27 23.33 -21.68
CA ILE A 476 13.46 22.74 -22.76
C ILE A 476 12.00 22.66 -22.36
N GLU A 477 11.69 22.26 -21.13
CA GLU A 477 10.31 22.18 -20.63
C GLU A 477 9.66 23.56 -20.68
N HIS A 478 10.35 24.60 -20.20
CA HIS A 478 9.89 25.98 -20.30
C HIS A 478 9.72 26.46 -21.75
N PHE A 479 10.66 26.10 -22.65
CA PHE A 479 10.53 26.41 -24.07
C PHE A 479 9.31 25.74 -24.72
N GLU A 480 9.07 24.46 -24.42
CA GLU A 480 7.93 23.69 -24.93
C GLU A 480 6.60 24.18 -24.33
N GLU A 481 6.60 24.61 -23.07
CA GLU A 481 5.45 25.27 -22.44
C GLU A 481 5.12 26.59 -23.12
N LEU A 482 6.12 27.43 -23.40
CA LEU A 482 5.97 28.67 -24.16
C LEU A 482 5.51 28.39 -25.60
N GLU A 483 6.06 27.38 -26.25
CA GLU A 483 5.65 26.97 -27.59
C GLU A 483 4.19 26.54 -27.60
N LYS A 484 3.79 25.67 -26.66
CA LYS A 484 2.42 25.20 -26.50
C LYS A 484 1.47 26.35 -26.20
N TYR A 485 1.87 27.27 -25.33
CA TYR A 485 1.10 28.47 -25.02
C TYR A 485 0.90 29.34 -26.27
N ILE A 486 1.94 29.58 -27.07
CA ILE A 486 1.84 30.41 -28.28
C ILE A 486 1.09 29.72 -29.41
N GLN A 487 1.20 28.39 -29.51
CA GLN A 487 0.44 27.57 -30.46
C GLN A 487 -1.01 27.35 -30.04
N SER A 488 -1.35 27.59 -28.77
CA SER A 488 -2.70 27.46 -28.24
C SER A 488 -3.69 28.34 -28.99
N GLU A 489 -4.91 27.82 -29.12
CA GLU A 489 -5.96 28.56 -29.81
C GLU A 489 -6.35 29.80 -28.99
N GLU A 490 -6.29 29.68 -27.66
CA GLU A 490 -6.53 30.76 -26.71
C GLU A 490 -5.57 31.95 -26.91
N PHE A 491 -4.27 31.70 -27.04
CA PHE A 491 -3.29 32.76 -27.29
C PHE A 491 -3.50 33.40 -28.67
N LYS A 492 -3.72 32.59 -29.71
CA LYS A 492 -3.95 33.10 -31.07
C LYS A 492 -5.17 34.00 -31.11
N GLN A 493 -6.27 33.59 -30.49
CA GLN A 493 -7.50 34.38 -30.39
C GLN A 493 -7.28 35.65 -29.57
N TYR A 494 -6.62 35.55 -28.41
CA TYR A 494 -6.29 36.71 -27.58
C TYR A 494 -5.43 37.73 -28.34
N LYS A 495 -4.37 37.27 -29.02
CA LYS A 495 -3.48 38.12 -29.81
C LYS A 495 -4.23 38.74 -30.99
N ALA A 496 -5.01 37.95 -31.72
CA ALA A 496 -5.83 38.45 -32.82
C ALA A 496 -6.77 39.57 -32.35
N TYR A 497 -7.47 39.36 -31.23
CA TYR A 497 -8.31 40.38 -30.61
C TYR A 497 -7.52 41.62 -30.18
N MET A 498 -6.40 41.45 -29.50
CA MET A 498 -5.59 42.57 -29.00
C MET A 498 -4.93 43.40 -30.10
N LEU A 499 -4.77 42.84 -31.30
CA LEU A 499 -4.28 43.53 -32.50
C LEU A 499 -5.39 44.27 -33.28
N LEU A 500 -6.66 44.04 -32.98
CA LEU A 500 -7.76 44.80 -33.56
C LEU A 500 -7.65 46.29 -33.19
N SER A 501 -8.13 47.15 -34.09
CA SER A 501 -8.30 48.57 -33.82
C SER A 501 -9.34 48.80 -32.72
N PHE A 502 -9.31 49.97 -32.08
CA PHE A 502 -10.34 50.35 -31.11
C PHE A 502 -11.76 50.18 -31.68
N LYS A 503 -11.97 50.58 -32.94
CA LYS A 503 -13.28 50.47 -33.60
C LYS A 503 -13.76 49.03 -33.67
N GLU A 504 -12.92 48.11 -34.15
CA GLU A 504 -13.26 46.69 -34.28
C GLU A 504 -13.47 46.00 -32.93
N LYS A 505 -12.71 46.41 -31.90
CA LYS A 505 -12.91 45.93 -30.52
C LYS A 505 -14.23 46.44 -29.95
N TRP A 506 -14.51 47.73 -30.12
CA TRP A 506 -15.74 48.38 -29.65
C TRP A 506 -16.97 47.73 -30.28
N GLU A 507 -16.95 47.48 -31.60
CA GLU A 507 -18.05 46.86 -32.33
C GLU A 507 -18.45 45.46 -31.80
N GLN A 508 -17.52 44.76 -31.14
CA GLN A 508 -17.76 43.45 -30.53
C GLN A 508 -18.27 43.51 -29.08
N THR A 509 -18.38 44.70 -28.49
CA THR A 509 -18.85 44.87 -27.11
C THR A 509 -20.38 44.93 -27.02
N GLU A 510 -20.93 44.48 -25.89
CA GLU A 510 -22.35 44.68 -25.57
C GLU A 510 -22.70 46.17 -25.47
N GLU A 511 -21.74 47.00 -25.03
CA GLU A 511 -21.87 48.44 -24.93
C GLU A 511 -22.13 49.09 -26.29
N HIS A 512 -21.42 48.70 -27.33
CA HIS A 512 -21.70 49.17 -28.69
C HIS A 512 -23.06 48.69 -29.19
N ALA A 513 -23.45 47.44 -28.90
CA ALA A 513 -24.78 46.95 -29.26
C ALA A 513 -25.90 47.79 -28.60
N LYS A 514 -25.72 48.19 -27.34
CA LYS A 514 -26.62 49.10 -26.61
C LYS A 514 -26.63 50.51 -27.21
N GLU A 515 -25.48 51.03 -27.65
CA GLU A 515 -25.36 52.32 -28.34
C GLU A 515 -26.12 52.31 -29.68
N GLU A 516 -26.02 51.24 -30.47
CA GLU A 516 -26.77 51.08 -31.72
C GLU A 516 -28.27 50.85 -31.48
N GLU A 517 -28.64 50.08 -30.45
CA GLU A 517 -30.04 49.91 -30.05
C GLU A 517 -30.67 51.25 -29.68
N TYR A 518 -29.96 52.08 -28.91
CA TYR A 518 -30.40 53.42 -28.56
C TYR A 518 -30.63 54.28 -29.80
N LYS A 519 -29.68 54.32 -30.74
CA LYS A 519 -29.82 55.10 -31.99
C LYS A 519 -31.03 54.65 -32.81
N ARG A 520 -31.31 53.35 -32.87
CA ARG A 520 -32.51 52.81 -33.54
C ARG A 520 -33.79 53.28 -32.86
N LEU A 521 -33.87 53.20 -31.53
CA LEU A 521 -35.03 53.64 -30.77
C LEU A 521 -35.20 55.17 -30.80
N GLU A 522 -34.10 55.92 -30.81
CA GLU A 522 -34.11 57.38 -30.98
C GLU A 522 -34.64 57.80 -32.35
N ALA A 523 -34.35 57.01 -33.39
CA ALA A 523 -34.86 57.21 -34.74
C ALA A 523 -36.31 56.74 -34.93
N ASP A 524 -36.86 55.94 -34.00
CA ASP A 524 -38.21 55.38 -34.11
C ASP A 524 -39.27 56.50 -34.19
N ALA A 525 -40.10 56.43 -35.23
CA ALA A 525 -41.07 57.47 -35.53
C ALA A 525 -42.11 57.65 -34.42
N LYS A 526 -42.52 56.56 -33.73
CA LYS A 526 -43.51 56.60 -32.66
C LYS A 526 -42.93 57.21 -31.40
N ILE A 527 -41.71 56.83 -31.02
CA ILE A 527 -41.01 57.43 -29.87
C ILE A 527 -40.79 58.92 -30.11
N ARG A 528 -40.31 59.32 -31.30
CA ARG A 528 -40.12 60.73 -31.64
C ARG A 528 -41.42 61.53 -31.61
N TRP A 529 -42.49 60.96 -32.15
CA TRP A 529 -43.82 61.57 -32.11
C TRP A 529 -44.31 61.72 -30.66
N TYR A 530 -44.21 60.67 -29.84
CA TYR A 530 -44.57 60.71 -28.43
C TYR A 530 -43.79 61.80 -27.67
N LEU A 531 -42.47 61.85 -27.82
CA LEU A 531 -41.61 62.85 -27.17
C LEU A 531 -41.99 64.29 -27.57
N LYS A 532 -42.49 64.49 -28.79
CA LYS A 532 -43.01 65.79 -29.25
C LYS A 532 -44.38 66.13 -28.68
N VAL A 533 -45.25 65.13 -28.53
CA VAL A 533 -46.66 65.31 -28.17
C VAL A 533 -46.89 65.31 -26.65
N LYS A 534 -46.06 64.61 -25.87
CA LYS A 534 -46.27 64.42 -24.42
C LYS A 534 -46.42 65.72 -23.62
N ASP A 535 -45.75 66.79 -24.07
CA ASP A 535 -45.77 68.10 -23.43
C ASP A 535 -46.70 69.10 -24.15
N SER A 536 -47.58 68.61 -25.05
CA SER A 536 -48.54 69.43 -25.81
C SER A 536 -49.96 69.40 -25.24
N ASN A 537 -50.80 70.36 -25.64
CA ASN A 537 -52.18 70.51 -25.20
C ASN A 537 -53.23 69.83 -26.10
N ILE A 538 -52.80 69.02 -27.08
CA ILE A 538 -53.70 68.52 -28.13
C ILE A 538 -54.83 67.63 -27.58
N PHE A 539 -54.60 66.97 -26.44
CA PHE A 539 -55.56 66.05 -25.81
C PHE A 539 -56.32 66.68 -24.65
N ASP A 540 -56.18 67.97 -24.39
CA ASP A 540 -56.80 68.63 -23.23
C ASP A 540 -58.33 68.53 -23.26
N GLU A 541 -58.95 68.69 -24.43
CA GLU A 541 -60.41 68.55 -24.58
C GLU A 541 -60.89 67.14 -24.20
N LEU A 542 -60.14 66.10 -24.57
CA LEU A 542 -60.48 64.71 -24.19
C LEU A 542 -60.27 64.46 -22.68
N LYS A 543 -59.23 65.04 -22.10
CA LYS A 543 -58.92 64.90 -20.66
C LYS A 543 -59.93 65.65 -19.77
N GLN A 544 -60.57 66.70 -20.29
CA GLN A 544 -61.49 67.55 -19.54
C GLN A 544 -62.93 67.03 -19.48
N TRP A 545 -63.34 66.13 -20.36
CA TRP A 545 -64.74 65.68 -20.46
C TRP A 545 -64.86 64.17 -20.28
N GLN A 546 -65.72 63.74 -19.36
CA GLN A 546 -66.11 62.35 -19.16
C GLN A 546 -67.48 62.11 -19.79
N LEU A 547 -67.61 61.08 -20.63
CA LEU A 547 -68.89 60.64 -21.17
C LEU A 547 -69.72 59.99 -20.04
N THR A 548 -70.92 60.51 -19.80
CA THR A 548 -71.80 60.07 -18.69
C THR A 548 -73.10 59.43 -19.18
N PHE A 549 -73.52 59.73 -20.41
CA PHE A 549 -74.65 59.06 -21.06
C PHE A 549 -74.40 59.01 -22.55
N PHE A 550 -74.61 57.85 -23.18
CA PHE A 550 -74.47 57.71 -24.62
C PHE A 550 -75.40 56.67 -25.19
N ASP A 551 -76.23 57.05 -26.15
CA ASP A 551 -77.05 56.11 -26.92
C ASP A 551 -76.88 56.42 -28.40
N ASP A 552 -76.57 55.41 -29.19
CA ASP A 552 -76.48 55.45 -30.66
C ASP A 552 -77.65 54.75 -31.34
N PHE A 553 -78.58 54.20 -30.56
CA PHE A 553 -79.76 53.51 -31.08
C PHE A 553 -79.45 52.40 -32.11
N GLU A 554 -78.27 51.76 -32.01
CA GLU A 554 -77.89 50.63 -32.87
C GLU A 554 -78.63 49.33 -32.50
N SER A 555 -79.25 49.27 -31.32
CA SER A 555 -80.04 48.12 -30.88
C SER A 555 -81.28 47.88 -31.76
N THR A 556 -81.79 46.64 -31.74
CA THR A 556 -83.00 46.27 -32.50
C THR A 556 -84.30 46.78 -31.87
N GLN A 557 -84.28 47.09 -30.56
CA GLN A 557 -85.40 47.63 -29.80
C GLN A 557 -84.93 48.79 -28.92
N LEU A 558 -85.84 49.70 -28.58
CA LEU A 558 -85.55 50.81 -27.68
C LEU A 558 -85.17 50.27 -26.30
N ASP A 559 -84.06 50.73 -25.75
CA ASP A 559 -83.64 50.38 -24.39
C ASP A 559 -84.56 51.06 -23.36
N THR A 560 -85.55 50.32 -22.89
CA THR A 560 -86.54 50.78 -21.91
C THR A 560 -85.97 50.97 -20.50
N SER A 561 -84.76 50.48 -20.22
CA SER A 561 -84.03 50.83 -18.99
C SER A 561 -83.50 52.26 -19.03
N ARG A 562 -83.36 52.82 -20.23
CA ARG A 562 -82.83 54.17 -20.48
C ARG A 562 -83.89 55.17 -20.91
N TRP A 563 -84.90 54.73 -21.66
CA TRP A 563 -85.90 55.61 -22.26
C TRP A 563 -87.32 55.20 -21.87
N LEU A 564 -88.08 56.14 -21.31
CA LEU A 564 -89.53 56.03 -21.14
C LEU A 564 -90.24 56.55 -22.39
N THR A 565 -91.26 55.85 -22.87
CA THR A 565 -92.07 56.19 -24.06
C THR A 565 -93.31 57.05 -23.75
N ARG A 566 -93.45 57.47 -22.50
CA ARG A 566 -94.55 58.27 -21.96
C ARG A 566 -93.98 59.35 -21.05
N TYR A 567 -94.72 60.43 -20.80
CA TYR A 567 -94.25 61.48 -19.88
C TYR A 567 -93.87 60.88 -18.52
N TYR A 568 -92.78 61.37 -17.92
CA TYR A 568 -92.29 60.87 -16.61
C TYR A 568 -93.39 60.86 -15.53
N TRP A 569 -94.21 61.91 -15.47
CA TRP A 569 -95.34 61.98 -14.53
C TRP A 569 -96.51 61.05 -14.89
N GLY A 570 -96.67 60.72 -16.17
CA GLY A 570 -97.62 59.70 -16.63
C GLY A 570 -97.17 58.31 -16.19
N ASP A 571 -95.87 58.02 -16.28
CA ASP A 571 -95.29 56.79 -15.71
C ASP A 571 -95.40 56.75 -14.19
N SER A 572 -95.08 57.85 -13.51
CA SER A 572 -94.93 57.88 -12.04
C SER A 572 -96.26 57.90 -11.27
N PHE A 573 -97.32 58.50 -11.83
CA PHE A 573 -98.60 58.65 -11.12
C PHE A 573 -99.78 57.95 -11.80
N LEU A 574 -99.80 57.90 -13.13
CA LEU A 574 -100.94 57.39 -13.89
C LEU A 574 -100.72 55.95 -14.36
N HIS A 575 -99.45 55.51 -14.44
CA HIS A 575 -99.01 54.28 -15.11
C HIS A 575 -99.59 54.13 -16.53
N ASP A 576 -99.83 55.26 -17.21
CA ASP A 576 -100.47 55.32 -18.53
C ASP A 576 -99.96 56.54 -19.31
N ALA A 577 -100.20 56.55 -20.63
CA ALA A 577 -99.88 57.66 -21.50
C ALA A 577 -100.96 58.75 -21.46
N TYR A 578 -100.54 60.00 -21.65
CA TYR A 578 -101.41 61.15 -21.77
C TYR A 578 -100.80 62.22 -22.67
N SER A 579 -101.63 63.12 -23.17
CA SER A 579 -101.20 64.37 -23.84
C SER A 579 -101.75 65.59 -23.10
N LEU A 580 -101.25 66.79 -23.39
CA LEU A 580 -101.82 68.01 -22.84
C LEU A 580 -103.18 68.31 -23.52
N SER A 581 -104.12 68.95 -22.81
CA SER A 581 -105.44 69.29 -23.36
C SER A 581 -105.36 70.20 -24.59
N THR A 582 -104.29 70.99 -24.70
CA THR A 582 -103.97 71.83 -25.87
C THR A 582 -103.40 71.06 -27.06
N ASP A 583 -102.86 69.86 -26.84
CA ASP A 583 -102.29 69.06 -27.92
C ASP A 583 -103.39 68.50 -28.83
N ARG A 584 -103.16 68.51 -30.14
CA ARG A 584 -104.05 67.83 -31.11
C ARG A 584 -103.68 66.37 -31.34
N HIS A 585 -102.54 65.93 -30.80
CA HIS A 585 -102.03 64.57 -30.92
C HIS A 585 -102.09 63.84 -29.59
N PHE A 586 -102.31 62.52 -29.62
CA PHE A 586 -102.09 61.64 -28.49
C PHE A 586 -100.66 61.08 -28.52
N ASN A 587 -99.90 61.25 -27.44
CA ASN A 587 -98.61 60.60 -27.26
C ASN A 587 -98.88 59.14 -26.90
N THR A 588 -98.59 58.23 -27.82
CA THR A 588 -98.78 56.80 -27.56
C THR A 588 -97.66 56.26 -26.70
N ASP A 589 -97.93 55.16 -25.99
CA ASP A 589 -96.91 54.44 -25.26
C ASP A 589 -96.08 53.58 -26.22
N GLY A 590 -95.18 54.23 -26.98
CA GLY A 590 -94.20 53.57 -27.83
C GLY A 590 -94.68 53.17 -29.22
N ALA A 591 -95.99 53.16 -29.51
CA ALA A 591 -96.52 52.77 -30.83
C ALA A 591 -96.13 53.71 -31.98
N ASN A 592 -95.65 54.91 -31.64
CA ASN A 592 -95.12 55.91 -32.57
C ASN A 592 -93.58 56.00 -32.52
N ILE A 593 -92.92 55.04 -31.86
CA ILE A 593 -91.47 54.97 -31.70
C ILE A 593 -90.95 53.72 -32.41
N THR A 594 -89.97 53.88 -33.30
CA THR A 594 -89.28 52.74 -33.92
C THR A 594 -87.78 52.99 -33.98
N LEU A 595 -86.98 51.92 -33.96
CA LEU A 595 -85.57 51.99 -34.31
C LEU A 595 -85.39 51.56 -35.77
N ARG A 596 -84.86 52.44 -36.63
CA ARG A 596 -84.65 52.15 -38.06
C ARG A 596 -83.34 52.78 -38.53
N ASN A 597 -82.50 51.99 -39.21
CA ASN A 597 -81.19 52.44 -39.71
C ASN A 597 -80.29 53.05 -38.60
N SER A 598 -80.19 52.36 -37.46
CA SER A 598 -79.43 52.81 -36.28
C SER A 598 -79.86 54.18 -35.76
N ARG A 599 -81.16 54.44 -35.76
CA ARG A 599 -81.75 55.72 -35.33
C ARG A 599 -83.02 55.49 -34.58
N LEU A 600 -83.24 56.32 -33.57
CA LEU A 600 -84.55 56.52 -32.99
C LEU A 600 -85.42 57.35 -33.95
N VAL A 601 -86.58 56.81 -34.33
CA VAL A 601 -87.57 57.48 -35.18
C VAL A 601 -88.85 57.67 -34.38
N ILE A 602 -89.19 58.95 -34.14
CA ILE A 602 -90.47 59.37 -33.57
C ILE A 602 -91.39 59.78 -34.72
N GLU A 603 -92.46 59.02 -34.95
CA GLU A 603 -93.37 59.22 -36.08
C GLU A 603 -94.69 59.87 -35.63
N THR A 604 -95.07 60.98 -36.27
CA THR A 604 -96.40 61.58 -36.10
C THR A 604 -97.31 61.12 -37.23
N ARG A 605 -98.48 60.57 -36.91
CA ARG A 605 -99.45 60.00 -37.88
C ARG A 605 -100.81 60.68 -37.77
N LYS A 606 -101.57 60.66 -38.88
CA LYS A 606 -103.00 60.99 -38.88
C LYS A 606 -103.78 59.73 -38.53
N GLU A 607 -104.25 59.65 -37.30
CA GLU A 607 -104.82 58.45 -36.72
C GLU A 607 -105.75 58.88 -35.59
N LYS A 608 -107.04 58.54 -35.72
CA LYS A 608 -108.03 58.85 -34.68
C LYS A 608 -107.85 57.91 -33.49
N VAL A 609 -107.74 58.47 -32.29
CA VAL A 609 -107.62 57.71 -31.06
C VAL A 609 -108.30 58.44 -29.90
N THR A 610 -108.94 57.69 -28.99
CA THR A 610 -109.38 58.24 -27.70
C THR A 610 -108.29 58.00 -26.67
N GLY A 611 -107.82 59.06 -26.03
CA GLY A 611 -106.78 59.00 -25.02
C GLY A 611 -107.01 59.98 -23.88
N LYS A 612 -106.14 59.96 -22.86
CA LYS A 612 -106.21 60.91 -21.73
C LYS A 612 -105.55 62.24 -22.09
N ALA A 613 -106.28 63.32 -21.90
CA ALA A 613 -105.79 64.69 -21.95
C ALA A 613 -105.65 65.25 -20.54
N TRP A 614 -104.51 65.83 -20.20
CA TRP A 614 -104.32 66.56 -18.94
C TRP A 614 -104.65 68.04 -19.13
N ASP A 615 -105.60 68.53 -18.34
CA ASP A 615 -105.96 69.93 -18.25
C ASP A 615 -105.58 70.50 -16.88
N PRO A 616 -104.94 71.68 -16.78
CA PRO A 616 -104.58 72.26 -15.49
C PRO A 616 -105.76 72.52 -14.55
N MET A 617 -106.97 72.76 -15.09
CA MET A 617 -108.17 73.04 -14.30
C MET A 617 -108.96 71.79 -13.96
N PHE A 618 -109.04 70.83 -14.89
CA PHE A 618 -109.94 69.67 -14.77
C PHE A 618 -109.22 68.32 -14.56
N GLY A 619 -107.90 68.29 -14.57
CA GLY A 619 -107.11 67.05 -14.45
C GLY A 619 -107.17 66.18 -15.71
N PHE A 620 -107.08 64.86 -15.55
CA PHE A 620 -107.09 63.91 -16.68
C PHE A 620 -108.52 63.63 -17.16
N MET A 621 -108.80 63.87 -18.43
CA MET A 621 -110.09 63.60 -19.07
C MET A 621 -109.92 62.83 -20.38
N PRO A 622 -110.87 61.97 -20.78
CA PRO A 622 -110.86 61.38 -22.11
C PRO A 622 -111.07 62.46 -23.17
N LYS A 623 -110.26 62.41 -24.24
CA LYS A 623 -110.33 63.30 -25.40
C LYS A 623 -110.12 62.48 -26.67
N GLU A 624 -110.91 62.77 -27.70
CA GLU A 624 -110.64 62.28 -29.05
C GLU A 624 -109.53 63.12 -29.70
N PHE A 625 -108.49 62.46 -30.17
CA PHE A 625 -107.38 63.05 -30.90
C PHE A 625 -107.43 62.62 -32.36
N GLU A 626 -107.14 63.54 -33.26
CA GLU A 626 -107.10 63.29 -34.72
C GLU A 626 -105.73 62.77 -35.19
N TYR A 627 -104.74 62.78 -34.30
CA TYR A 627 -103.35 62.44 -34.60
C TYR A 627 -102.73 61.62 -33.47
N THR A 628 -101.77 60.77 -33.80
CA THR A 628 -100.88 60.11 -32.83
C THR A 628 -99.44 60.61 -33.02
N SER A 629 -98.69 60.70 -31.93
CA SER A 629 -97.26 60.97 -31.95
C SER A 629 -96.56 60.22 -30.81
N GLY A 630 -95.27 60.48 -30.64
CA GLY A 630 -94.45 59.84 -29.61
C GLY A 630 -93.52 60.81 -28.90
N LEU A 631 -93.09 60.38 -27.73
CA LEU A 631 -92.01 61.00 -26.99
C LEU A 631 -91.14 59.91 -26.37
N VAL A 632 -89.86 60.23 -26.15
CA VAL A 632 -89.01 59.47 -25.24
C VAL A 632 -88.35 60.40 -24.23
N ASN A 633 -88.17 59.94 -23.00
CA ASN A 633 -87.45 60.71 -21.98
C ASN A 633 -86.61 59.85 -21.04
N THR A 634 -85.61 60.46 -20.40
CA THR A 634 -84.72 59.79 -19.45
C THR A 634 -85.10 60.01 -17.99
N GLY A 635 -86.31 60.51 -17.69
CA GLY A 635 -86.68 61.01 -16.37
C GLY A 635 -86.54 60.02 -15.21
N LYS A 636 -86.60 58.72 -15.50
CA LYS A 636 -86.40 57.63 -14.53
C LYS A 636 -84.96 57.10 -14.47
N SER A 637 -84.21 57.20 -15.56
CA SER A 637 -82.94 56.50 -15.78
C SER A 637 -81.72 57.42 -15.66
N PHE A 638 -81.82 58.66 -16.13
CA PHE A 638 -80.71 59.59 -16.21
C PHE A 638 -81.18 61.04 -16.03
N ARG A 639 -80.62 61.68 -14.99
CA ARG A 639 -80.72 63.11 -14.69
C ARG A 639 -79.32 63.61 -14.43
N GLN A 640 -78.95 64.74 -15.02
CA GLN A 640 -77.63 65.32 -14.82
C GLN A 640 -77.75 66.82 -14.56
N GLN A 641 -76.89 67.33 -13.68
CA GLN A 641 -76.71 68.75 -13.44
C GLN A 641 -75.38 69.19 -14.05
N TYR A 642 -75.45 70.22 -14.90
CA TYR A 642 -74.32 70.71 -15.70
C TYR A 642 -73.79 69.70 -16.73
N GLY A 643 -72.84 70.12 -17.55
CA GLY A 643 -72.20 69.31 -18.56
C GLY A 643 -72.58 69.69 -20.00
N ARG A 644 -72.24 68.82 -20.94
CA ARG A 644 -72.59 68.97 -22.37
C ARG A 644 -73.70 67.99 -22.69
N PHE A 645 -74.81 68.46 -23.24
CA PHE A 645 -75.93 67.64 -23.71
C PHE A 645 -76.03 67.80 -25.21
N ARG A 646 -75.78 66.73 -25.96
CA ARG A 646 -75.62 66.77 -27.41
C ARG A 646 -76.50 65.70 -28.05
N ALA A 647 -77.14 66.04 -29.15
CA ALA A 647 -77.84 65.05 -29.97
C ALA A 647 -77.72 65.40 -31.44
N LYS A 648 -77.50 64.37 -32.27
CA LYS A 648 -77.52 64.51 -33.73
C LYS A 648 -78.90 64.16 -34.23
N ILE A 649 -79.62 65.16 -34.72
CA ILE A 649 -81.05 65.06 -35.00
C ILE A 649 -81.35 65.59 -36.40
N ARG A 650 -82.23 64.88 -37.11
CA ARG A 650 -83.01 65.37 -38.24
C ARG A 650 -84.44 65.58 -37.76
N MET A 651 -84.97 66.79 -37.92
CA MET A 651 -86.32 67.13 -37.43
C MET A 651 -87.33 67.13 -38.58
N SER A 652 -88.62 67.05 -38.24
CA SER A 652 -89.72 67.08 -39.22
C SER A 652 -89.58 68.25 -40.21
N GLY A 653 -89.97 68.02 -41.46
CA GLY A 653 -89.97 69.08 -42.48
C GLY A 653 -91.20 69.97 -42.50
N HIS A 654 -92.27 69.54 -41.84
CA HIS A 654 -93.55 70.24 -41.88
C HIS A 654 -93.63 71.34 -40.81
N PRO A 655 -93.90 72.61 -41.17
CA PRO A 655 -93.95 73.72 -40.21
C PRO A 655 -94.99 73.57 -39.08
N GLY A 656 -96.06 72.81 -39.35
CA GLY A 656 -97.14 72.54 -38.39
C GLY A 656 -96.87 71.37 -37.44
N VAL A 657 -95.78 70.61 -37.65
CA VAL A 657 -95.36 69.55 -36.71
C VAL A 657 -94.16 70.06 -35.92
N THR A 658 -94.29 70.07 -34.60
CA THR A 658 -93.23 70.46 -33.69
C THR A 658 -92.33 69.25 -33.41
N SER A 659 -91.03 69.40 -33.58
CA SER A 659 -90.02 68.43 -33.14
C SER A 659 -89.13 69.09 -32.09
N ALA A 660 -88.89 68.44 -30.95
CA ALA A 660 -88.14 69.05 -29.85
C ALA A 660 -87.14 68.10 -29.22
N PHE A 661 -85.92 68.61 -29.00
CA PHE A 661 -84.94 68.10 -28.04
C PHE A 661 -84.84 69.12 -26.92
N TRP A 662 -85.26 68.70 -25.73
CA TRP A 662 -85.43 69.57 -24.59
C TRP A 662 -85.10 68.85 -23.30
N MET A 663 -85.00 69.62 -22.23
CA MET A 663 -84.76 69.13 -20.89
C MET A 663 -85.74 69.77 -19.93
N VAL A 664 -86.12 69.03 -18.90
CA VAL A 664 -87.02 69.52 -17.87
C VAL A 664 -86.56 69.03 -16.49
N GLY A 665 -86.81 69.86 -15.49
CA GLY A 665 -86.42 69.63 -14.11
C GLY A 665 -87.31 68.63 -13.38
N ALA A 666 -87.40 68.76 -12.06
CA ALA A 666 -88.34 67.96 -11.28
C ALA A 666 -89.79 68.34 -11.61
N GLN A 667 -90.07 69.62 -11.83
CA GLN A 667 -91.38 70.16 -12.22
C GLN A 667 -91.35 70.64 -13.67
N ILE A 668 -92.49 71.10 -14.21
CA ILE A 668 -92.58 71.63 -15.60
C ILE A 668 -91.69 72.87 -15.83
N ILE A 669 -91.23 73.52 -14.76
CA ILE A 669 -90.21 74.58 -14.76
C ILE A 669 -89.15 74.19 -13.71
N PRO A 670 -87.84 74.26 -13.99
CA PRO A 670 -87.21 74.78 -15.20
C PRO A 670 -87.38 73.88 -16.43
N HIS A 671 -87.48 74.52 -17.59
CA HIS A 671 -87.58 73.89 -18.91
C HIS A 671 -86.53 74.51 -19.83
N ILE A 672 -85.75 73.69 -20.52
CA ILE A 672 -84.81 74.14 -21.55
C ILE A 672 -85.13 73.48 -22.89
N ASP A 673 -85.48 74.28 -23.90
CA ASP A 673 -85.46 73.85 -25.29
C ASP A 673 -84.01 73.92 -25.79
N ILE A 674 -83.34 72.76 -25.95
CA ILE A 674 -82.03 72.71 -26.61
C ILE A 674 -82.21 73.00 -28.09
N ALA A 675 -83.22 72.38 -28.72
CA ALA A 675 -83.65 72.71 -30.06
C ALA A 675 -85.10 72.31 -30.26
N LYS A 676 -85.96 73.28 -30.58
CA LYS A 676 -87.37 73.07 -30.91
C LYS A 676 -87.68 73.59 -32.30
N TYR A 677 -87.93 72.71 -33.27
CA TYR A 677 -88.40 73.11 -34.59
C TYR A 677 -89.91 73.32 -34.58
N ALA A 678 -90.35 74.56 -34.84
CA ALA A 678 -91.76 74.91 -34.97
C ALA A 678 -91.90 76.17 -35.85
N GLY A 679 -92.91 76.20 -36.74
CA GLY A 679 -93.20 77.40 -37.54
C GLY A 679 -92.05 77.82 -38.46
N LYS A 680 -91.33 76.85 -39.05
CA LYS A 680 -90.12 77.04 -39.89
C LYS A 680 -88.89 77.56 -39.14
N LYS A 681 -88.90 77.62 -37.81
CA LYS A 681 -87.79 78.13 -37.00
C LYS A 681 -87.31 77.09 -36.00
N ILE A 682 -86.01 77.07 -35.75
CA ILE A 682 -85.42 76.39 -34.59
C ILE A 682 -85.39 77.37 -33.43
N TRP A 683 -86.06 77.02 -32.35
CA TRP A 683 -86.12 77.77 -31.10
C TRP A 683 -85.17 77.17 -30.07
N MET A 684 -84.46 78.04 -29.38
CA MET A 684 -83.64 77.73 -28.21
C MET A 684 -84.17 78.60 -27.08
N ASN A 685 -84.69 77.99 -26.02
CA ASN A 685 -85.34 78.71 -24.93
C ASN A 685 -84.92 78.13 -23.58
N ALA A 686 -84.94 78.98 -22.57
CA ALA A 686 -84.96 78.58 -21.17
C ALA A 686 -86.15 79.27 -20.51
N PHE A 687 -86.87 78.50 -19.69
CA PHE A 687 -87.97 78.97 -18.86
C PHE A 687 -87.65 78.66 -17.40
N TRP A 688 -87.82 79.65 -16.53
CA TRP A 688 -87.53 79.55 -15.10
C TRP A 688 -88.48 80.45 -14.31
N GLY A 689 -88.48 80.32 -12.98
CA GLY A 689 -89.34 81.10 -12.10
C GLY A 689 -90.42 80.23 -11.43
N ASN A 690 -91.51 80.84 -11.00
CA ASN A 690 -92.53 80.21 -10.17
C ASN A 690 -93.90 80.22 -10.85
N LEU A 691 -94.49 79.04 -11.06
CA LEU A 691 -95.81 78.89 -11.68
C LEU A 691 -96.96 79.36 -10.79
N ALA A 692 -96.76 79.42 -9.47
CA ALA A 692 -97.79 79.85 -8.52
C ALA A 692 -97.99 81.37 -8.52
N GLU A 693 -97.06 82.14 -9.08
CA GLU A 693 -97.10 83.60 -9.11
C GLU A 693 -97.67 84.11 -10.45
N PRO A 694 -98.59 85.11 -10.44
CA PRO A 694 -99.03 85.77 -11.67
C PRO A 694 -97.83 86.36 -12.41
N GLN A 695 -97.63 85.97 -13.68
CA GLN A 695 -96.45 86.31 -14.49
C GLN A 695 -95.10 85.87 -13.89
N GLY A 696 -95.09 84.90 -12.97
CA GLY A 696 -93.90 84.39 -12.29
C GLY A 696 -92.97 83.54 -13.16
N VAL A 697 -93.43 83.10 -14.34
CA VAL A 697 -92.61 82.37 -15.32
C VAL A 697 -91.87 83.36 -16.23
N LYS A 698 -90.55 83.33 -16.15
CA LYS A 698 -89.63 84.08 -17.01
C LYS A 698 -89.16 83.21 -18.18
N ARG A 699 -88.82 83.86 -19.29
CA ARG A 699 -88.31 83.22 -20.50
C ARG A 699 -87.15 84.02 -21.08
N ALA A 700 -86.09 83.33 -21.48
CA ALA A 700 -85.11 83.84 -22.44
C ALA A 700 -85.00 82.86 -23.60
N GLY A 701 -84.82 83.37 -24.81
CA GLY A 701 -84.65 82.50 -25.97
C GLY A 701 -84.38 83.26 -27.24
N THR A 702 -83.96 82.52 -28.26
CA THR A 702 -83.75 83.02 -29.61
C THR A 702 -84.30 82.01 -30.63
N SER A 703 -84.39 82.44 -31.89
CA SER A 703 -84.84 81.59 -32.99
C SER A 703 -83.97 81.74 -34.23
N LEU A 704 -83.95 80.69 -35.04
CA LEU A 704 -83.20 80.62 -36.28
C LEU A 704 -84.10 80.16 -37.43
N LEU A 705 -84.22 80.99 -38.47
CA LEU A 705 -85.06 80.71 -39.65
C LEU A 705 -84.32 79.93 -40.75
N SER A 706 -83.00 80.13 -40.89
CA SER A 706 -82.24 79.67 -42.07
C SER A 706 -81.72 78.23 -42.01
N LEU A 707 -82.23 77.40 -41.09
CA LEU A 707 -81.84 75.99 -41.01
C LEU A 707 -82.71 75.12 -41.92
N LYS A 708 -82.15 74.04 -42.48
CA LYS A 708 -82.90 73.04 -43.25
C LYS A 708 -82.98 71.70 -42.48
N PRO A 709 -83.58 71.67 -41.27
CA PRO A 709 -83.52 70.52 -40.37
C PRO A 709 -84.25 69.28 -40.88
N ALA A 710 -85.10 69.47 -41.90
CA ALA A 710 -85.77 68.41 -42.66
C ALA A 710 -84.86 67.65 -43.63
N LEU A 711 -83.87 68.35 -44.19
CA LEU A 711 -83.05 67.84 -45.30
C LEU A 711 -81.65 67.43 -44.82
N LYS A 712 -81.23 67.88 -43.64
CA LYS A 712 -79.91 67.67 -43.07
C LYS A 712 -80.01 67.39 -41.58
N GLU A 713 -79.06 66.61 -41.09
CA GLU A 713 -78.82 66.45 -39.67
C GLU A 713 -77.96 67.57 -39.12
N TYR A 714 -78.20 67.88 -37.86
CA TYR A 714 -77.43 68.83 -37.10
C TYR A 714 -77.15 68.26 -35.72
N ILE A 715 -75.96 68.55 -35.19
CA ILE A 715 -75.61 68.30 -33.80
C ILE A 715 -76.07 69.51 -33.00
N TYR A 716 -77.14 69.34 -32.24
CA TYR A 716 -77.63 70.33 -31.29
C TYR A 716 -76.98 70.06 -29.95
N GLU A 717 -76.39 71.09 -29.36
CA GLU A 717 -75.63 70.98 -28.12
C GLU A 717 -76.02 72.09 -27.15
N LEU A 718 -76.18 71.73 -25.89
CA LEU A 718 -76.22 72.65 -24.76
C LEU A 718 -74.97 72.41 -23.91
N ARG A 719 -74.17 73.45 -23.70
CA ARG A 719 -73.17 73.49 -22.64
C ARG A 719 -73.79 74.19 -21.44
N TRP A 720 -73.89 73.48 -20.35
CA TRP A 720 -74.47 73.97 -19.12
C TRP A 720 -73.42 73.93 -18.02
N THR A 721 -73.14 75.09 -17.45
CA THR A 721 -72.25 75.24 -16.30
C THR A 721 -73.05 75.84 -15.14
N PRO A 722 -72.51 75.88 -13.91
CA PRO A 722 -73.17 76.59 -12.80
C PRO A 722 -73.50 78.06 -13.11
N LYS A 723 -72.81 78.68 -14.07
CA LYS A 723 -72.87 80.12 -14.35
C LYS A 723 -73.60 80.50 -15.64
N GLU A 724 -73.69 79.59 -16.62
CA GLU A 724 -74.25 79.90 -17.93
C GLU A 724 -74.81 78.67 -18.65
N LEU A 725 -75.73 78.95 -19.57
CA LEU A 725 -76.21 78.03 -20.60
C LEU A 725 -75.79 78.56 -21.96
N THR A 726 -75.15 77.72 -22.77
CA THR A 726 -74.65 78.09 -24.09
C THR A 726 -75.05 77.04 -25.13
N TRP A 727 -75.81 77.45 -26.13
CA TRP A 727 -76.31 76.58 -27.20
C TRP A 727 -75.37 76.60 -28.39
N TYR A 728 -75.12 75.41 -28.95
CA TYR A 728 -74.31 75.21 -30.13
C TYR A 728 -75.08 74.41 -31.19
N ILE A 729 -74.85 74.74 -32.45
CA ILE A 729 -75.28 73.92 -33.60
C ILE A 729 -74.03 73.61 -34.43
N ASN A 730 -73.73 72.32 -34.62
CA ASN A 730 -72.52 71.85 -35.30
C ASN A 730 -71.23 72.51 -34.75
N GLY A 731 -71.14 72.65 -33.43
CA GLY A 731 -70.00 73.24 -32.73
C GLY A 731 -69.90 74.77 -32.82
N ILE A 732 -70.85 75.46 -33.45
CA ILE A 732 -70.90 76.93 -33.50
C ILE A 732 -71.83 77.45 -32.42
N GLU A 733 -71.34 78.38 -31.60
CA GLU A 733 -72.14 79.04 -30.57
C GLU A 733 -73.26 79.89 -31.20
N MET A 734 -74.49 79.63 -30.77
CA MET A 734 -75.70 80.26 -31.30
C MET A 734 -76.33 81.24 -30.32
N PHE A 735 -76.36 80.87 -29.04
CA PHE A 735 -77.03 81.62 -27.99
C PHE A 735 -76.37 81.34 -26.65
N ARG A 736 -76.38 82.33 -25.76
CA ARG A 736 -75.83 82.23 -24.41
C ARG A 736 -76.70 83.03 -23.45
N ILE A 737 -76.97 82.48 -22.28
CA ILE A 737 -77.59 83.19 -21.15
C ILE A 737 -76.86 82.90 -19.86
N THR A 738 -76.84 83.87 -18.96
CA THR A 738 -76.32 83.77 -17.59
C THR A 738 -77.41 83.86 -16.53
N ASP A 739 -78.60 84.35 -16.91
CA ASP A 739 -79.75 84.44 -16.02
C ASP A 739 -80.62 83.18 -16.13
N GLY A 740 -81.23 82.78 -15.01
CA GLY A 740 -82.17 81.66 -15.00
C GLY A 740 -81.53 80.29 -15.24
N VAL A 741 -80.21 80.17 -15.04
CA VAL A 741 -79.45 78.91 -15.16
C VAL A 741 -79.94 77.92 -14.10
N PRO A 742 -80.52 76.76 -14.48
CA PRO A 742 -80.99 75.79 -13.52
C PRO A 742 -79.88 75.28 -12.61
N GLN A 743 -80.25 74.99 -11.36
CA GLN A 743 -79.34 74.52 -10.30
C GLN A 743 -79.79 73.16 -9.74
N GLU A 744 -80.59 72.42 -10.52
CA GLU A 744 -81.08 71.09 -10.17
C GLU A 744 -80.87 70.11 -11.34
N PRO A 745 -80.70 68.80 -11.10
CA PRO A 745 -80.60 67.81 -12.16
C PRO A 745 -81.83 67.77 -13.07
N MET A 746 -81.61 67.78 -14.37
CA MET A 746 -82.66 67.75 -15.38
C MET A 746 -82.54 66.48 -16.23
N TYR A 747 -83.65 66.02 -16.81
CA TYR A 747 -83.66 64.87 -17.72
C TYR A 747 -83.97 65.30 -19.16
N ILE A 748 -83.57 64.45 -20.11
CA ILE A 748 -83.75 64.69 -21.54
C ILE A 748 -85.15 64.26 -21.97
N GLN A 749 -85.75 65.00 -22.89
CA GLN A 749 -86.93 64.61 -23.63
C GLN A 749 -86.78 64.90 -25.13
N LEU A 750 -87.19 63.92 -25.93
CA LEU A 750 -87.27 63.98 -27.38
C LEU A 750 -88.72 63.73 -27.77
N SER A 751 -89.33 64.61 -28.55
CA SER A 751 -90.77 64.52 -28.84
C SER A 751 -91.15 65.14 -30.18
N CYS A 752 -92.17 64.57 -30.81
CA CYS A 752 -92.90 65.19 -31.90
C CYS A 752 -94.35 65.46 -31.49
N GLY A 753 -94.99 66.45 -32.12
CA GLY A 753 -96.38 66.74 -31.83
C GLY A 753 -97.00 67.81 -32.71
N ILE A 754 -98.33 67.88 -32.67
CA ILE A 754 -99.16 68.86 -33.39
C ILE A 754 -99.91 69.71 -32.38
N MET A 755 -99.78 71.04 -32.54
CA MET A 755 -100.45 72.06 -31.72
C MET A 755 -101.67 72.66 -32.44
N ASP A 756 -101.58 72.86 -33.76
CA ASP A 756 -102.62 73.46 -34.60
C ASP A 756 -102.96 72.56 -35.80
N ASP A 757 -104.10 72.78 -36.46
CA ASP A 757 -104.44 72.01 -37.67
C ASP A 757 -103.36 72.21 -38.73
N ILE A 758 -102.91 71.11 -39.33
CA ILE A 758 -101.85 71.15 -40.35
C ILE A 758 -102.40 71.05 -41.77
N GLY A 759 -103.68 70.69 -41.95
CA GLY A 759 -104.31 70.50 -43.27
C GLY A 759 -103.63 69.44 -44.17
N GLY A 760 -104.28 69.05 -45.27
CA GLY A 760 -103.64 68.24 -46.33
C GLY A 760 -103.17 66.83 -45.94
N ASN A 761 -102.33 66.23 -46.80
CA ASN A 761 -101.72 64.89 -46.63
C ASN A 761 -100.20 65.01 -46.40
N HIS A 762 -99.82 65.60 -45.26
CA HIS A 762 -98.42 65.86 -44.89
C HIS A 762 -97.86 64.91 -43.82
N LEU A 763 -98.63 63.87 -43.46
CA LEU A 763 -98.27 62.85 -42.49
C LEU A 763 -98.15 61.47 -43.19
N PRO A 764 -97.32 60.55 -42.69
CA PRO A 764 -96.51 60.67 -41.49
C PRO A 764 -95.32 61.63 -41.65
N THR A 765 -94.86 62.21 -40.54
CA THR A 765 -93.59 62.93 -40.47
C THR A 765 -92.79 62.49 -39.26
N THR A 766 -91.47 62.61 -39.32
CA THR A 766 -90.58 62.01 -38.34
C THR A 766 -89.60 63.01 -37.73
N MET A 767 -89.20 62.74 -36.49
CA MET A 767 -87.93 63.17 -35.93
C MET A 767 -87.01 61.95 -35.84
N GLU A 768 -85.84 62.04 -36.45
CA GLU A 768 -84.82 60.99 -36.43
C GLU A 768 -83.66 61.44 -35.56
N VAL A 769 -83.26 60.61 -34.59
CA VAL A 769 -82.11 60.86 -33.71
C VAL A 769 -81.08 59.77 -33.96
N ASP A 770 -79.89 60.21 -34.38
CA ASP A 770 -78.75 59.34 -34.68
C ASP A 770 -78.05 58.92 -33.39
N TRP A 771 -77.80 59.87 -32.49
CA TRP A 771 -77.26 59.58 -31.16
C TRP A 771 -77.56 60.69 -30.17
N VAL A 772 -77.49 60.36 -28.88
CA VAL A 772 -77.50 61.29 -27.74
C VAL A 772 -76.26 61.06 -26.90
N LYS A 773 -75.52 62.14 -26.61
CA LYS A 773 -74.30 62.12 -25.78
C LYS A 773 -74.38 63.17 -24.69
N CYS A 774 -74.12 62.76 -23.45
CA CYS A 774 -73.92 63.67 -22.32
C CYS A 774 -72.51 63.52 -21.77
N TYR A 775 -71.92 64.65 -21.40
CA TYR A 775 -70.60 64.69 -20.80
C TYR A 775 -70.62 65.50 -19.51
N GLN A 776 -69.89 65.05 -18.50
CA GLN A 776 -69.55 65.83 -17.31
C GLN A 776 -68.12 66.35 -17.45
N GLN A 777 -67.85 67.54 -16.94
CA GLN A 777 -66.48 68.03 -16.85
C GLN A 777 -65.75 67.24 -15.75
N VAL A 778 -64.55 66.74 -16.04
CA VAL A 778 -63.69 66.07 -15.05
C VAL A 778 -63.19 67.14 -14.09
N GLU A 779 -63.53 67.03 -12.81
CA GLU A 779 -62.99 67.93 -11.78
C GLU A 779 -61.47 67.74 -11.74
N THR A 780 -60.75 68.74 -12.23
CA THR A 780 -59.31 68.81 -12.02
C THR A 780 -59.13 69.20 -10.56
N GLN A 781 -58.76 68.24 -9.70
CA GLN A 781 -58.22 68.58 -8.39
C GLN A 781 -57.09 69.56 -8.65
N THR A 782 -57.34 70.83 -8.36
CA THR A 782 -56.32 71.86 -8.38
C THR A 782 -55.45 71.49 -7.19
N ALA A 783 -54.40 70.71 -7.44
CA ALA A 783 -53.32 70.54 -6.49
C ALA A 783 -52.84 71.95 -6.18
N ASN A 784 -53.12 72.43 -4.97
CA ASN A 784 -52.59 73.66 -4.43
C ASN A 784 -51.08 73.65 -4.71
N LYS A 785 -50.63 74.53 -5.61
CA LYS A 785 -49.21 74.81 -5.82
C LYS A 785 -48.67 75.58 -4.63
#